data_AF-A0A2D2ATL7-F1
#
_entry.id   AF-A0A2D2ATL7-F1
#
_cell.length_a   1.000
_cell.length_b   1.000
_cell.length_c   1.000
_cell.angle_alpha   90.00
_cell.angle_beta   90.00
_cell.angle_gamma   90.00
#
_symmetry.space_group_name_H-M   'P 1'
#
loop_
_entity.id
_entity.type
_entity.pdbx_description
1 polymer ?
#
loop_
_entity_poly.entity_id
_entity_poly.type
_entity_poly.pdbx_seq_one_letter_code
_entity_poly.pdbx_strand_id
1 'polypeptide(L)'
;MGGRVPAADRGHPCGGHRGPQDRRPRLHHGLHRVELRPAAGAGLGRDRRLSRPRASSLTADRADRQRSHIRQTPYCSARPRIPRRGQSRISGAALSSINTNRAALQALRALNAAADQLRASETRIATGLRIAGPKDDGATFSIAQGMRAEVSGWQVVGQGLARGQSILDVAYAGAERISDLLVGLKERAVAYNDATLDTVAKAAIRSEMEAITRQIDQIAKGTDFDGVNLLTGRATINTRTETTYLTTLKQPLRVFNDRMSALPEGSTHATSTSEGYSLPTSPLTPPSFAAAVAAASGTNSQTIAVDAGPTGGRISLLLDAYGAPDIVEIWQNGTRVAATGQAYAPGGGAVGPGAAVSNQHLLSFDYDPADGQTIEFRFNENVSVSGTAWKLSGAVLQDPADPPPARQTTVSTVIGTSAEFDPPLPSADPEQVGRALGVRPQGSSSTYTLDAGGQAGRMDMTFDAFGDADRVEIWQGGVRVAASGQAYAAGGGAVGPAAAVSGRQTISFDYDPAGGPLSFRFNEGGGTPESAWVVSSLSLNAANAPLPATAAGTSGRQEPGFGLIHYDFLANPRGDSHLRASSRDLTAAGLRLDALNWDTPETILATIDVAGKLAIQAATYFGERLAGFNRTGAQTGRMSDVVQTGVGNLVDADLAKEGARLQALQVQQRLAAQSLTIANAAPQWLLSLYRGSGG
;
A
#
# COMPACT_ATOMS: atom_id res chain seq x y z
N MET A 1 -57.27 -4.82 -49.38
CA MET A 1 -56.40 -4.56 -50.54
C MET A 1 -54.97 -4.91 -50.11
N GLY A 2 -54.11 -5.59 -50.85
CA GLY A 2 -54.27 -6.29 -52.14
C GLY A 2 -52.92 -6.47 -52.85
N GLY A 3 -52.46 -7.69 -53.08
CA GLY A 3 -51.18 -7.98 -53.77
C GLY A 3 -50.68 -9.42 -53.59
N ARG A 4 -49.99 -9.97 -54.61
CA ARG A 4 -49.41 -11.33 -54.67
C ARG A 4 -48.11 -11.28 -55.50
N VAL A 5 -47.04 -11.99 -55.07
CA VAL A 5 -46.23 -13.06 -55.78
C VAL A 5 -45.73 -12.76 -57.24
N PRO A 6 -44.58 -13.27 -57.79
CA PRO A 6 -43.56 -14.27 -57.34
C PRO A 6 -42.07 -13.78 -57.47
N ALA A 7 -41.11 -14.72 -57.49
CA ALA A 7 -39.65 -14.53 -57.61
C ALA A 7 -39.04 -15.03 -58.96
N ALA A 8 -37.78 -14.66 -59.24
CA ALA A 8 -36.81 -15.29 -60.17
C ALA A 8 -35.41 -14.62 -60.02
N ASP A 9 -34.31 -15.02 -60.69
CA ASP A 9 -33.56 -16.30 -60.71
C ASP A 9 -32.13 -16.05 -61.30
N ARG A 10 -31.12 -16.86 -60.92
CA ARG A 10 -29.79 -17.12 -61.54
C ARG A 10 -28.83 -16.00 -61.99
N GLY A 11 -27.53 -16.15 -61.63
CA GLY A 11 -26.42 -15.34 -62.18
C GLY A 11 -24.99 -15.75 -61.75
N HIS A 12 -24.36 -16.68 -62.49
CA HIS A 12 -22.96 -17.15 -62.35
C HIS A 12 -22.37 -17.35 -63.77
N PRO A 13 -21.04 -17.51 -63.97
CA PRO A 13 -19.85 -17.00 -63.25
C PRO A 13 -18.83 -16.36 -64.24
N CYS A 14 -17.55 -16.10 -63.85
CA CYS A 14 -16.32 -16.44 -64.61
C CYS A 14 -15.00 -15.81 -64.08
N GLY A 15 -13.88 -16.55 -64.21
CA GLY A 15 -12.49 -16.06 -64.20
C GLY A 15 -11.80 -15.87 -62.83
N GLY A 16 -10.50 -16.15 -62.65
CA GLY A 16 -9.58 -16.85 -63.57
C GLY A 16 -8.07 -16.84 -63.21
N HIS A 17 -7.59 -17.87 -62.51
CA HIS A 17 -6.21 -18.43 -62.53
C HIS A 17 -4.94 -17.69 -61.97
N ARG A 18 -4.27 -18.42 -61.05
CA ARG A 18 -2.80 -18.69 -60.90
C ARG A 18 -1.84 -17.58 -60.38
N GLY A 19 -0.98 -17.96 -59.43
CA GLY A 19 0.28 -17.27 -59.04
C GLY A 19 1.50 -17.80 -59.83
N PRO A 20 2.73 -18.00 -59.27
CA PRO A 20 3.16 -17.89 -57.86
C PRO A 20 4.60 -17.27 -57.66
N GLN A 21 5.21 -17.53 -56.50
CA GLN A 21 6.67 -17.50 -56.18
C GLN A 21 7.46 -16.16 -56.05
N ASP A 22 7.79 -15.84 -54.79
CA ASP A 22 9.15 -15.71 -54.24
C ASP A 22 10.29 -14.96 -55.00
N ARG A 23 10.79 -13.87 -54.39
CA ARG A 23 12.23 -13.50 -54.28
C ARG A 23 12.47 -12.21 -53.47
N ARG A 24 13.55 -12.16 -52.67
CA ARG A 24 14.23 -10.91 -52.22
C ARG A 24 15.40 -10.61 -53.19
N PRO A 25 15.81 -9.34 -53.47
CA PRO A 25 16.77 -8.66 -52.57
C PRO A 25 16.78 -7.09 -52.54
N ARG A 26 17.37 -6.58 -51.44
CA ARG A 26 18.20 -5.35 -51.27
C ARG A 26 17.90 -4.00 -52.00
N LEU A 27 17.65 -2.98 -51.16
CA LEU A 27 18.28 -1.62 -51.12
C LEU A 27 18.09 -0.64 -52.30
N HIS A 28 17.49 0.55 -52.03
CA HIS A 28 18.26 1.80 -51.83
C HIS A 28 17.43 2.95 -51.20
N HIS A 29 18.15 3.86 -50.52
CA HIS A 29 17.86 5.22 -50.00
C HIS A 29 16.44 5.73 -49.68
N GLY A 30 16.36 6.45 -48.55
CA GLY A 30 15.16 7.10 -48.02
C GLY A 30 15.46 7.82 -46.70
N LEU A 31 16.34 8.81 -46.80
CA LEU A 31 16.77 9.78 -45.77
C LEU A 31 15.67 10.20 -44.75
N HIS A 32 15.94 10.04 -43.45
CA HIS A 32 16.25 11.16 -42.54
C HIS A 32 16.56 10.65 -41.11
N ARG A 33 17.70 11.05 -40.55
CA ARG A 33 18.03 10.95 -39.12
C ARG A 33 18.58 12.30 -38.67
N VAL A 34 17.95 12.91 -37.66
CA VAL A 34 18.50 14.06 -36.93
C VAL A 34 18.37 13.77 -35.45
N GLU A 35 19.46 13.28 -34.87
CA GLU A 35 19.76 13.54 -33.46
C GLU A 35 20.38 14.93 -33.38
N LEU A 36 20.25 15.61 -32.22
CA LEU A 36 21.41 16.00 -31.39
C LEU A 36 21.01 16.88 -30.20
N ARG A 37 21.42 16.41 -29.01
CA ARG A 37 21.87 17.18 -27.82
C ARG A 37 20.89 18.07 -27.02
N PRO A 38 20.90 17.97 -25.69
CA PRO A 38 20.55 19.08 -24.80
C PRO A 38 21.73 20.07 -24.66
N ALA A 39 21.45 21.29 -24.19
CA ALA A 39 22.46 22.32 -23.90
C ALA A 39 22.19 23.02 -22.56
N ALA A 40 23.27 23.41 -21.87
CA ALA A 40 23.27 24.37 -20.77
C ALA A 40 23.39 25.82 -21.33
N GLY A 41 23.15 26.90 -20.60
CA GLY A 41 22.70 27.05 -19.21
C GLY A 41 23.35 28.27 -18.52
N ALA A 42 22.61 28.97 -17.67
CA ALA A 42 23.06 30.08 -16.80
C ALA A 42 21.98 30.31 -15.71
N GLY A 43 22.24 30.90 -14.54
CA GLY A 43 23.48 31.42 -13.95
C GLY A 43 23.15 32.23 -12.67
N LEU A 44 24.16 32.57 -11.84
CA LEU A 44 24.05 33.23 -10.52
C LEU A 44 23.44 32.34 -9.39
N GLY A 45 23.99 32.22 -8.17
CA GLY A 45 25.38 32.42 -7.72
C GLY A 45 25.54 33.23 -6.43
N ARG A 46 25.91 32.58 -5.31
CA ARG A 46 26.75 33.17 -4.24
C ARG A 46 27.33 32.15 -3.24
N ASP A 47 28.47 32.54 -2.69
CA ASP A 47 29.44 31.82 -1.87
C ASP A 47 28.95 31.06 -0.62
N ARG A 48 29.63 29.95 -0.30
CA ARG A 48 30.67 29.95 0.77
C ARG A 48 31.62 28.74 0.67
N ARG A 49 32.72 28.81 1.44
CA ARG A 49 33.96 28.02 1.21
C ARG A 49 34.06 26.74 2.03
N LEU A 50 34.71 25.74 1.43
CA LEU A 50 35.66 24.78 2.02
C LEU A 50 35.59 24.52 3.54
N SER A 51 35.33 23.26 3.93
CA SER A 51 36.33 22.42 4.63
C SER A 51 35.87 20.97 4.81
N ARG A 52 36.81 20.02 4.68
CA ARG A 52 36.69 18.65 5.22
C ARG A 52 37.32 18.61 6.62
N PRO A 53 36.78 17.83 7.57
CA PRO A 53 37.55 17.29 8.69
C PRO A 53 37.97 15.82 8.46
N ARG A 54 39.06 15.42 9.13
CA ARG A 54 39.38 14.01 9.44
C ARG A 54 38.87 13.68 10.85
N ALA A 55 38.84 12.39 11.19
CA ALA A 55 38.48 11.91 12.53
C ALA A 55 39.46 12.35 13.63
N SER A 56 39.00 12.45 14.89
CA SER A 56 39.45 11.62 16.03
C SER A 56 39.05 12.18 17.40
N SER A 57 38.95 11.30 18.42
CA SER A 57 39.03 11.58 19.88
C SER A 57 37.84 12.35 20.52
N LEU A 58 37.61 12.40 21.85
CA LEU A 58 37.79 11.44 22.98
C LEU A 58 37.08 11.98 24.24
N THR A 59 36.26 11.19 24.94
CA THR A 59 35.82 11.39 26.36
C THR A 59 35.12 10.12 26.85
N ALA A 60 35.46 9.35 27.89
CA ALA A 60 36.47 9.39 28.98
C ALA A 60 35.99 9.82 30.39
N ASP A 61 35.38 8.86 31.09
CA ASP A 61 35.21 8.68 32.57
C ASP A 61 34.56 7.28 32.77
N ARG A 62 34.59 6.49 33.86
CA ARG A 62 35.40 6.27 35.09
C ARG A 62 35.10 4.79 35.51
N ALA A 63 35.82 4.04 36.34
CA ALA A 63 37.07 4.19 37.12
C ALA A 63 37.84 2.82 37.05
N ASP A 64 39.09 2.61 37.51
CA ASP A 64 39.60 2.43 38.89
C ASP A 64 38.84 1.36 39.72
N ARG A 65 39.44 0.33 40.35
CA ARG A 65 40.85 -0.06 40.60
C ARG A 65 40.91 -1.60 40.89
N GLN A 66 41.85 -2.42 40.40
CA GLN A 66 43.13 -2.78 41.07
C GLN A 66 43.99 -3.78 40.24
N ARG A 67 45.17 -4.17 40.76
CA ARG A 67 46.28 -4.86 40.06
C ARG A 67 46.45 -6.34 40.47
N SER A 68 47.01 -7.17 39.58
CA SER A 68 48.31 -7.86 39.82
C SER A 68 48.82 -8.66 38.60
N HIS A 69 50.13 -8.58 38.34
CA HIS A 69 51.10 -9.48 37.64
C HIS A 69 50.59 -10.67 36.78
N ILE A 70 51.25 -11.07 35.67
CA ILE A 70 52.70 -11.20 35.39
C ILE A 70 53.07 -10.68 33.97
N ARG A 71 54.36 -10.40 33.73
CA ARG A 71 54.90 -9.82 32.47
C ARG A 71 55.05 -10.82 31.31
N GLN A 72 54.96 -10.29 30.09
CA GLN A 72 55.49 -10.91 28.86
C GLN A 72 57.03 -10.81 28.79
N THR A 73 57.67 -11.73 28.05
CA THR A 73 58.92 -11.49 27.29
C THR A 73 58.89 -12.27 25.97
N PRO A 74 59.47 -11.77 24.86
CA PRO A 74 59.23 -12.28 23.51
C PRO A 74 60.16 -13.42 23.07
N TYR A 75 59.77 -14.10 21.99
CA TYR A 75 60.64 -15.00 21.23
C TYR A 75 61.83 -14.24 20.64
N CYS A 76 63.04 -14.78 20.80
CA CYS A 76 64.24 -14.35 20.07
C CYS A 76 64.88 -15.59 19.41
N SER A 77 65.32 -15.46 18.16
CA SER A 77 65.84 -16.58 17.38
C SER A 77 67.32 -16.85 17.67
N ALA A 78 67.67 -18.13 17.86
CA ALA A 78 69.04 -18.58 18.10
C ALA A 78 69.38 -19.78 17.20
N ARG A 79 70.46 -19.66 16.42
CA ARG A 79 71.00 -20.78 15.63
C ARG A 79 71.81 -21.73 16.53
N PRO A 80 71.78 -23.06 16.34
CA PRO A 80 72.57 -23.99 17.15
C PRO A 80 74.09 -23.76 17.00
N ARG A 81 74.82 -23.74 18.12
CA ARG A 81 76.29 -23.81 18.13
C ARG A 81 76.76 -25.26 18.14
N ILE A 82 77.81 -25.55 17.36
CA ILE A 82 78.49 -26.84 17.34
C ILE A 82 79.28 -27.04 18.65
N PRO A 83 79.07 -28.13 19.42
CA PRO A 83 79.91 -28.46 20.55
C PRO A 83 81.28 -28.98 20.09
N ARG A 84 82.38 -28.38 20.55
CA ARG A 84 83.73 -28.95 20.38
C ARG A 84 83.93 -30.13 21.34
N ARG A 85 84.74 -31.11 20.93
CA ARG A 85 85.10 -32.31 21.70
C ARG A 85 85.63 -31.95 23.10
N GLY A 86 84.92 -32.35 24.15
CA GLY A 86 85.50 -32.64 25.45
C GLY A 86 85.85 -34.12 25.53
N GLN A 87 87.10 -34.46 25.88
CA GLN A 87 87.51 -35.85 26.08
C GLN A 87 86.99 -36.37 27.43
N SER A 88 85.88 -37.09 27.43
CA SER A 88 85.50 -37.93 28.58
C SER A 88 85.93 -39.37 28.33
N ARG A 89 86.57 -39.98 29.33
CA ARG A 89 87.06 -41.37 29.26
C ARG A 89 85.90 -42.34 29.08
N ILE A 90 86.13 -43.40 28.30
CA ILE A 90 85.22 -44.55 28.21
C ILE A 90 85.23 -45.24 29.59
N SER A 91 84.11 -45.13 30.31
CA SER A 91 83.82 -45.96 31.47
C SER A 91 82.70 -46.91 31.08
N GLY A 92 83.06 -48.14 30.72
CA GLY A 92 82.10 -49.17 30.33
C GLY A 92 81.39 -49.83 31.52
N ALA A 93 80.51 -50.79 31.20
CA ALA A 93 79.80 -51.68 32.13
C ALA A 93 78.79 -51.04 33.11
N ALA A 94 77.55 -50.81 32.63
CA ALA A 94 76.30 -51.13 33.37
C ALA A 94 75.01 -50.80 32.57
N LEU A 95 74.67 -51.55 31.51
CA LEU A 95 73.36 -51.42 30.81
C LEU A 95 72.64 -52.74 30.45
N SER A 96 73.25 -53.89 30.68
CA SER A 96 72.67 -55.22 30.37
C SER A 96 72.03 -55.87 31.60
N SER A 97 70.80 -55.49 31.93
CA SER A 97 69.98 -56.19 32.93
C SER A 97 69.36 -57.45 32.30
N ILE A 98 69.75 -58.64 32.79
CA ILE A 98 69.18 -59.92 32.33
C ILE A 98 67.69 -60.03 32.75
N ASN A 99 67.35 -59.54 33.94
CA ASN A 99 66.00 -59.63 34.50
C ASN A 99 65.01 -58.60 33.92
N THR A 100 65.49 -57.55 33.24
CA THR A 100 64.64 -56.53 32.61
C THR A 100 65.18 -56.12 31.24
N ASN A 101 64.77 -56.88 30.20
CA ASN A 101 65.13 -56.61 28.82
C ASN A 101 64.46 -55.31 28.30
N ARG A 102 65.13 -54.17 28.54
CA ARG A 102 64.67 -52.84 28.13
C ARG A 102 64.51 -52.70 26.61
N ALA A 103 65.35 -53.39 25.82
CA ALA A 103 65.26 -53.36 24.36
C ALA A 103 63.98 -54.05 23.86
N ALA A 104 63.65 -55.23 24.38
CA ALA A 104 62.40 -55.91 24.03
C ALA A 104 61.16 -55.16 24.53
N LEU A 105 61.21 -54.55 25.73
CA LEU A 105 60.13 -53.69 26.23
C LEU A 105 59.91 -52.45 25.34
N GLN A 106 60.98 -51.87 24.78
CA GLN A 106 60.89 -50.76 23.83
C GLN A 106 60.34 -51.20 22.47
N ALA A 107 60.80 -52.35 21.94
CA ALA A 107 60.28 -52.94 20.70
C ALA A 107 58.80 -53.35 20.82
N LEU A 108 58.38 -53.91 21.95
CA LEU A 108 56.98 -54.27 22.22
C LEU A 108 56.07 -53.03 22.28
N ARG A 109 56.53 -51.93 22.90
CA ARG A 109 55.81 -50.65 22.88
C ARG A 109 55.67 -50.10 21.46
N ALA A 110 56.71 -50.20 20.64
CA ALA A 110 56.64 -49.80 19.23
C ALA A 110 55.71 -50.69 18.39
N LEU A 111 55.72 -52.01 18.61
CA LEU A 111 54.83 -52.97 17.94
C LEU A 111 53.36 -52.72 18.30
N ASN A 112 53.06 -52.51 19.58
CA ASN A 112 51.70 -52.20 20.03
C ASN A 112 51.22 -50.88 19.42
N ALA A 113 52.04 -49.82 19.47
CA ALA A 113 51.72 -48.54 18.86
C ALA A 113 51.51 -48.63 17.33
N ALA A 114 52.26 -49.48 16.62
CA ALA A 114 52.05 -49.75 15.20
C ALA A 114 50.72 -50.50 14.94
N ALA A 115 50.38 -51.49 15.78
CA ALA A 115 49.13 -52.23 15.70
C ALA A 115 47.89 -51.38 16.04
N ASP A 116 48.02 -50.44 16.99
CA ASP A 116 46.97 -49.47 17.32
C ASP A 116 46.75 -48.47 16.18
N GLN A 117 47.83 -47.95 15.58
CA GLN A 117 47.74 -47.07 14.41
C GLN A 117 47.19 -47.80 13.17
N LEU A 118 47.52 -49.07 12.97
CA LEU A 118 46.98 -49.89 11.88
C LEU A 118 45.45 -50.04 12.03
N ARG A 119 44.98 -50.48 13.20
CA ARG A 119 43.54 -50.59 13.51
C ARG A 119 42.79 -49.28 13.36
N ALA A 120 43.41 -48.15 13.71
CA ALA A 120 42.82 -46.83 13.48
C ALA A 120 42.69 -46.49 11.97
N SER A 121 43.73 -46.76 11.17
CA SER A 121 43.70 -46.54 9.72
C SER A 121 42.69 -47.45 9.01
N GLU A 122 42.62 -48.74 9.41
CA GLU A 122 41.61 -49.71 8.97
C GLU A 122 40.18 -49.23 9.28
N THR A 123 39.94 -48.73 10.49
CA THR A 123 38.62 -48.20 10.90
C THR A 123 38.21 -46.97 10.08
N ARG A 124 39.16 -46.07 9.76
CA ARG A 124 38.90 -44.89 8.92
C ARG A 124 38.58 -45.27 7.47
N ILE A 125 39.27 -46.26 6.92
CA ILE A 125 39.01 -46.77 5.57
C ILE A 125 37.65 -47.48 5.51
N ALA A 126 37.32 -48.28 6.54
CA ALA A 126 36.04 -49.01 6.60
C ALA A 126 34.82 -48.10 6.83
N THR A 127 34.98 -46.97 7.53
CA THR A 127 33.88 -46.02 7.79
C THR A 127 33.81 -44.86 6.80
N GLY A 128 34.88 -44.60 6.03
CA GLY A 128 35.05 -43.37 5.25
C GLY A 128 35.32 -42.12 6.09
N LEU A 129 35.37 -42.23 7.43
CA LEU A 129 35.45 -41.10 8.35
C LEU A 129 36.78 -41.07 9.09
N ARG A 130 37.45 -39.92 9.08
CA ARG A 130 38.63 -39.60 9.90
C ARG A 130 38.26 -39.48 11.38
N ILE A 131 37.02 -39.07 11.65
CA ILE A 131 36.42 -38.86 12.99
C ILE A 131 35.05 -39.54 12.97
N ALA A 132 35.00 -40.80 13.44
CA ALA A 132 33.81 -41.64 13.38
C ALA A 132 32.95 -41.51 14.65
N GLY A 133 33.54 -41.17 15.80
CA GLY A 133 32.83 -40.99 17.07
C GLY A 133 33.49 -40.02 18.06
N PRO A 134 32.83 -39.75 19.20
CA PRO A 134 33.34 -38.84 20.23
C PRO A 134 34.68 -39.27 20.87
N LYS A 135 35.09 -40.53 20.67
CA LYS A 135 36.38 -41.08 21.13
C LYS A 135 37.56 -40.64 20.26
N ASP A 136 37.31 -40.24 19.01
CA ASP A 136 38.36 -39.78 18.08
C ASP A 136 38.62 -38.28 18.27
N ASP A 137 37.55 -37.50 18.30
CA ASP A 137 37.53 -36.07 18.65
C ASP A 137 36.09 -35.67 19.03
N GLY A 138 35.82 -35.53 20.33
CA GLY A 138 34.48 -35.19 20.84
C GLY A 138 33.98 -33.80 20.43
N ALA A 139 34.89 -32.82 20.28
CA ALA A 139 34.52 -31.45 19.93
C ALA A 139 34.17 -31.38 18.44
N THR A 140 35.06 -31.87 17.58
CA THR A 140 34.83 -31.91 16.13
C THR A 140 33.63 -32.80 15.77
N PHE A 141 33.44 -33.92 16.46
CA PHE A 141 32.25 -34.76 16.27
C PHE A 141 30.95 -34.02 16.67
N SER A 142 30.92 -33.29 17.79
CA SER A 142 29.70 -32.53 18.16
C SER A 142 29.35 -31.43 17.14
N ILE A 143 30.35 -30.74 16.60
CA ILE A 143 30.16 -29.74 15.53
C ILE A 143 29.59 -30.43 14.28
N ALA A 144 30.16 -31.58 13.89
CA ALA A 144 29.68 -32.36 12.75
C ALA A 144 28.23 -32.84 12.90
N GLN A 145 27.79 -33.23 14.11
CA GLN A 145 26.40 -33.59 14.35
C GLN A 145 25.46 -32.39 14.29
N GLY A 146 25.85 -31.23 14.83
CA GLY A 146 25.09 -29.99 14.69
C GLY A 146 24.90 -29.59 13.22
N MET A 147 25.97 -29.65 12.43
CA MET A 147 25.93 -29.37 10.99
C MET A 147 25.12 -30.41 10.20
N ARG A 148 25.14 -31.70 10.57
CA ARG A 148 24.26 -32.72 9.98
C ARG A 148 22.78 -32.46 10.26
N ALA A 149 22.45 -32.09 11.49
CA ALA A 149 21.09 -31.69 11.86
C ALA A 149 20.64 -30.43 11.09
N GLU A 150 21.54 -29.47 10.87
CA GLU A 150 21.29 -28.30 10.02
C GLU A 150 21.04 -28.70 8.54
N VAL A 151 21.79 -29.63 7.97
CA VAL A 151 21.52 -30.17 6.60
C VAL A 151 20.12 -30.80 6.52
N SER A 152 19.75 -31.67 7.48
CA SER A 152 18.40 -32.25 7.52
C SER A 152 17.32 -31.18 7.68
N GLY A 153 17.59 -30.12 8.44
CA GLY A 153 16.73 -28.95 8.54
C GLY A 153 16.55 -28.21 7.21
N TRP A 154 17.64 -27.92 6.49
CA TRP A 154 17.58 -27.27 5.17
C TRP A 154 16.86 -28.16 4.12
N GLN A 155 16.94 -29.49 4.24
CA GLN A 155 16.18 -30.42 3.39
C GLN A 155 14.67 -30.31 3.64
N VAL A 156 14.22 -30.25 4.90
CA VAL A 156 12.79 -30.05 5.25
C VAL A 156 12.29 -28.68 4.78
N VAL A 157 13.10 -27.63 4.95
CA VAL A 157 12.81 -26.28 4.42
C VAL A 157 12.67 -26.33 2.89
N GLY A 158 13.57 -27.03 2.19
CA GLY A 158 13.51 -27.21 0.74
C GLY A 158 12.22 -27.90 0.27
N GLN A 159 11.77 -28.94 0.97
CA GLN A 159 10.50 -29.62 0.69
C GLN A 159 9.28 -28.70 0.92
N GLY A 160 9.28 -27.92 2.01
CA GLY A 160 8.23 -26.94 2.28
C GLY A 160 8.16 -25.84 1.23
N LEU A 161 9.31 -25.30 0.82
CA LEU A 161 9.41 -24.30 -0.24
C LEU A 161 8.98 -24.86 -1.60
N ALA A 162 9.32 -26.11 -1.94
CA ALA A 162 8.87 -26.76 -3.16
C ALA A 162 7.34 -26.93 -3.20
N ARG A 163 6.71 -27.30 -2.07
CA ARG A 163 5.23 -27.33 -1.96
C ARG A 163 4.63 -25.94 -2.16
N GLY A 164 5.22 -24.92 -1.56
CA GLY A 164 4.81 -23.51 -1.73
C GLY A 164 4.95 -23.00 -3.17
N GLN A 165 5.97 -23.46 -3.91
CA GLN A 165 6.11 -23.19 -5.35
C GLN A 165 4.94 -23.79 -6.12
N SER A 166 4.64 -25.09 -5.97
CA SER A 166 3.53 -25.73 -6.69
C SER A 166 2.15 -25.14 -6.38
N ILE A 167 1.90 -24.72 -5.13
CA ILE A 167 0.67 -24.01 -4.76
C ILE A 167 0.58 -22.66 -5.49
N LEU A 168 1.69 -21.91 -5.57
CA LEU A 168 1.75 -20.62 -6.28
C LEU A 168 1.69 -20.77 -7.80
N ASP A 169 2.27 -21.82 -8.38
CA ASP A 169 2.17 -22.15 -9.82
C ASP A 169 0.71 -22.42 -10.22
N VAL A 170 0.00 -23.25 -9.43
CA VAL A 170 -1.41 -23.59 -9.66
C VAL A 170 -2.31 -22.35 -9.51
N ALA A 171 -2.08 -21.54 -8.47
CA ALA A 171 -2.80 -20.27 -8.28
C ALA A 171 -2.53 -19.27 -9.42
N TYR A 172 -1.28 -19.14 -9.86
CA TYR A 172 -0.90 -18.26 -10.98
C TYR A 172 -1.62 -18.66 -12.28
N ALA A 173 -1.56 -19.95 -12.65
CA ALA A 173 -2.21 -20.44 -13.86
C ALA A 173 -3.75 -20.31 -13.83
N GLY A 174 -4.38 -20.52 -12.67
CA GLY A 174 -5.81 -20.28 -12.50
C GLY A 174 -6.18 -18.80 -12.59
N ALA A 175 -5.34 -17.90 -12.06
CA ALA A 175 -5.54 -16.45 -12.14
C ALA A 175 -5.37 -15.92 -13.57
N GLU A 176 -4.37 -16.38 -14.32
CA GLU A 176 -4.25 -16.11 -15.77
C GLU A 176 -5.50 -16.58 -16.50
N ARG A 177 -5.99 -17.79 -16.22
CA ARG A 177 -7.16 -18.35 -16.90
C ARG A 177 -8.46 -17.61 -16.59
N ILE A 178 -8.60 -17.05 -15.40
CA ILE A 178 -9.71 -16.16 -15.05
C ILE A 178 -9.55 -14.80 -15.74
N SER A 179 -8.33 -14.28 -15.86
CA SER A 179 -8.05 -13.04 -16.61
C SER A 179 -8.44 -13.17 -18.10
N ASP A 180 -8.11 -14.29 -18.76
CA ASP A 180 -8.58 -14.59 -20.13
C ASP A 180 -10.11 -14.49 -20.25
N LEU A 181 -10.83 -15.14 -19.31
CA LEU A 181 -12.29 -15.16 -19.30
C LEU A 181 -12.89 -13.78 -19.01
N LEU A 182 -12.23 -12.94 -18.21
CA LEU A 182 -12.64 -11.56 -17.96
C LEU A 182 -12.47 -10.67 -19.20
N VAL A 183 -11.44 -10.89 -20.03
CA VAL A 183 -11.34 -10.25 -21.35
C VAL A 183 -12.51 -10.70 -22.23
N GLY A 184 -12.77 -12.01 -22.30
CA GLY A 184 -13.92 -12.56 -23.03
C GLY A 184 -15.27 -12.01 -22.54
N LEU A 185 -15.46 -11.84 -21.23
CA LEU A 185 -16.65 -11.25 -20.62
C LEU A 185 -16.80 -9.78 -21.02
N LYS A 186 -15.70 -9.02 -21.02
CA LYS A 186 -15.67 -7.61 -21.43
C LYS A 186 -16.07 -7.41 -22.90
N GLU A 187 -15.64 -8.30 -23.80
CA GLU A 187 -16.07 -8.30 -25.21
C GLU A 187 -17.61 -8.43 -25.33
N ARG A 188 -18.24 -9.35 -24.58
CA ARG A 188 -19.70 -9.55 -24.61
C ARG A 188 -20.43 -8.38 -23.96
N ALA A 189 -19.88 -7.80 -22.90
CA ALA A 189 -20.46 -6.61 -22.27
C ALA A 189 -20.42 -5.37 -23.18
N VAL A 190 -19.36 -5.21 -23.99
CA VAL A 190 -19.31 -4.16 -25.02
C VAL A 190 -20.38 -4.40 -26.08
N ALA A 191 -20.55 -5.65 -26.56
CA ALA A 191 -21.59 -6.00 -27.52
C ALA A 191 -23.02 -5.81 -26.97
N TYR A 192 -23.27 -6.18 -25.70
CA TYR A 192 -24.56 -5.98 -25.02
C TYR A 192 -24.96 -4.49 -24.94
N ASN A 193 -23.98 -3.59 -24.87
CA ASN A 193 -24.17 -2.15 -24.83
C ASN A 193 -24.50 -1.51 -26.20
N ASP A 194 -24.52 -2.27 -27.30
CA ASP A 194 -24.94 -1.76 -28.61
C ASP A 194 -26.43 -1.38 -28.60
N ALA A 195 -26.75 -0.14 -28.99
CA ALA A 195 -28.12 0.38 -29.01
C ALA A 195 -28.97 -0.18 -30.18
N THR A 196 -28.36 -0.83 -31.16
CA THR A 196 -29.03 -1.37 -32.36
C THR A 196 -29.55 -2.81 -32.19
N LEU A 197 -29.12 -3.52 -31.14
CA LEU A 197 -29.54 -4.89 -30.86
C LEU A 197 -30.94 -4.98 -30.25
N ASP A 198 -31.72 -5.95 -30.71
CA ASP A 198 -33.03 -6.27 -30.15
C ASP A 198 -32.96 -7.02 -28.80
N THR A 199 -34.12 -7.22 -28.18
CA THR A 199 -34.25 -7.88 -26.88
C THR A 199 -33.85 -9.36 -26.89
N VAL A 200 -33.96 -10.05 -28.02
CA VAL A 200 -33.59 -11.47 -28.17
C VAL A 200 -32.07 -11.61 -28.27
N ALA A 201 -31.42 -10.76 -29.07
CA ALA A 201 -29.97 -10.67 -29.15
C ALA A 201 -29.36 -10.30 -27.78
N LYS A 202 -29.91 -9.31 -27.08
CA LYS A 202 -29.42 -8.93 -25.74
C LYS A 202 -29.64 -10.04 -24.70
N ALA A 203 -30.73 -10.81 -24.77
CA ALA A 203 -30.94 -11.98 -23.92
C ALA A 203 -29.94 -13.12 -24.21
N ALA A 204 -29.59 -13.36 -25.48
CA ALA A 204 -28.57 -14.33 -25.85
C ALA A 204 -27.18 -13.95 -25.32
N ILE A 205 -26.76 -12.70 -25.52
CA ILE A 205 -25.45 -12.21 -25.01
C ILE A 205 -25.43 -12.23 -23.47
N ARG A 206 -26.55 -11.95 -22.78
CA ARG A 206 -26.65 -12.10 -21.33
C ARG A 206 -26.38 -13.55 -20.88
N SER A 207 -26.97 -14.53 -21.56
CA SER A 207 -26.75 -15.96 -21.28
C SER A 207 -25.27 -16.37 -21.47
N GLU A 208 -24.58 -15.84 -22.49
CA GLU A 208 -23.13 -16.02 -22.66
C GLU A 208 -22.33 -15.41 -21.51
N MET A 209 -22.64 -14.16 -21.12
CA MET A 209 -21.95 -13.47 -20.01
C MET A 209 -22.11 -14.24 -18.70
N GLU A 210 -23.32 -14.69 -18.38
CA GLU A 210 -23.55 -15.54 -17.20
C GLU A 210 -22.80 -16.88 -17.28
N ALA A 211 -22.68 -17.49 -18.48
CA ALA A 211 -21.94 -18.73 -18.65
C ALA A 211 -20.44 -18.54 -18.38
N ILE A 212 -19.86 -17.42 -18.84
CA ILE A 212 -18.47 -17.04 -18.54
C ILE A 212 -18.30 -16.77 -17.04
N THR A 213 -19.22 -16.05 -16.39
CA THR A 213 -19.19 -15.82 -14.92
C THR A 213 -19.25 -17.13 -14.14
N ARG A 214 -20.11 -18.09 -14.55
CA ARG A 214 -20.16 -19.44 -13.96
C ARG A 214 -18.85 -20.22 -14.18
N GLN A 215 -18.20 -20.06 -15.33
CA GLN A 215 -16.90 -20.71 -15.61
C GLN A 215 -15.76 -20.11 -14.77
N ILE A 216 -15.72 -18.79 -14.58
CA ILE A 216 -14.78 -18.11 -13.68
C ILE A 216 -14.92 -18.65 -12.25
N ASP A 217 -16.14 -18.72 -11.74
CA ASP A 217 -16.46 -19.22 -10.39
C ASP A 217 -16.02 -20.68 -10.19
N GLN A 218 -16.24 -21.54 -11.20
CA GLN A 218 -15.79 -22.93 -11.20
C GLN A 218 -14.26 -23.07 -11.18
N ILE A 219 -13.54 -22.22 -11.94
CA ILE A 219 -12.06 -22.25 -11.95
C ILE A 219 -11.52 -21.77 -10.61
N ALA A 220 -12.03 -20.67 -10.06
CA ALA A 220 -11.61 -20.15 -8.76
C ALA A 220 -11.78 -21.22 -7.66
N LYS A 221 -12.95 -21.86 -7.60
CA LYS A 221 -13.25 -22.90 -6.60
C LYS A 221 -12.52 -24.23 -6.84
N GLY A 222 -12.17 -24.53 -8.10
CA GLY A 222 -11.44 -25.75 -8.49
C GLY A 222 -9.91 -25.64 -8.48
N THR A 223 -9.33 -24.46 -8.26
CA THR A 223 -7.87 -24.24 -8.27
C THR A 223 -7.26 -24.58 -6.90
N ASP A 224 -7.16 -25.88 -6.61
CA ASP A 224 -6.55 -26.43 -5.39
C ASP A 224 -5.21 -27.12 -5.67
N PHE A 225 -4.28 -27.03 -4.71
CA PHE A 225 -3.15 -27.95 -4.61
C PHE A 225 -2.98 -28.41 -3.16
N ASP A 226 -3.06 -29.73 -2.93
CA ASP A 226 -2.81 -30.35 -1.61
C ASP A 226 -3.74 -29.82 -0.48
N GLY A 227 -4.98 -29.46 -0.83
CA GLY A 227 -5.96 -28.86 0.08
C GLY A 227 -5.76 -27.35 0.31
N VAL A 228 -4.91 -26.70 -0.48
CA VAL A 228 -4.71 -25.25 -0.48
C VAL A 228 -5.22 -24.65 -1.78
N ASN A 229 -6.34 -23.93 -1.69
CA ASN A 229 -6.86 -23.06 -2.73
C ASN A 229 -6.48 -21.60 -2.41
N LEU A 230 -5.73 -20.94 -3.32
CA LEU A 230 -5.38 -19.52 -3.18
C LEU A 230 -6.26 -18.58 -4.01
N LEU A 231 -7.22 -19.08 -4.79
CA LEU A 231 -8.16 -18.29 -5.58
C LEU A 231 -9.52 -18.06 -4.89
N THR A 232 -9.64 -18.48 -3.64
CA THR A 232 -10.79 -18.24 -2.75
C THR A 232 -10.35 -17.55 -1.45
N GLY A 233 -11.17 -16.63 -0.95
CA GLY A 233 -11.00 -15.99 0.35
C GLY A 233 -11.71 -16.77 1.47
N ARG A 234 -11.47 -16.33 2.71
CA ARG A 234 -12.38 -16.61 3.82
C ARG A 234 -13.62 -15.74 3.62
N ALA A 235 -14.82 -16.30 3.73
CA ALA A 235 -16.04 -15.49 3.78
C ALA A 235 -16.03 -14.62 5.05
N THR A 236 -16.16 -13.31 4.86
CA THR A 236 -16.21 -12.30 5.93
C THR A 236 -17.46 -11.43 5.79
N ILE A 237 -17.71 -10.56 6.76
CA ILE A 237 -18.67 -9.47 6.61
C ILE A 237 -17.88 -8.16 6.66
N ASN A 238 -17.74 -7.56 5.48
CA ASN A 238 -17.10 -6.26 5.34
C ASN A 238 -18.15 -5.20 5.66
N THR A 239 -17.93 -4.45 6.74
CA THR A 239 -18.76 -3.29 7.03
C THR A 239 -18.15 -2.06 6.39
N ARG A 240 -18.87 -1.49 5.43
CA ARG A 240 -18.56 -0.20 4.81
C ARG A 240 -19.40 0.87 5.48
N THR A 241 -18.76 1.80 6.17
CA THR A 241 -19.42 2.97 6.77
C THR A 241 -19.11 4.19 5.94
N GLU A 242 -20.16 4.82 5.42
CA GLU A 242 -20.07 6.11 4.72
C GLU A 242 -20.67 7.17 5.63
N THR A 243 -19.88 8.18 5.97
CA THR A 243 -20.39 9.38 6.64
C THR A 243 -20.25 10.58 5.73
N THR A 244 -21.38 11.24 5.49
CA THR A 244 -21.48 12.47 4.71
C THR A 244 -21.59 13.66 5.66
N TYR A 245 -20.73 14.64 5.45
CA TYR A 245 -20.69 15.87 6.21
C TYR A 245 -20.96 17.07 5.31
N LEU A 246 -21.93 17.91 5.67
CA LEU A 246 -22.28 19.12 4.95
C LEU A 246 -21.85 20.35 5.74
N THR A 247 -21.11 21.25 5.08
CA THR A 247 -20.70 22.55 5.64
C THR A 247 -20.94 23.65 4.61
N THR A 248 -21.64 24.72 5.00
CA THR A 248 -21.96 25.86 4.10
C THR A 248 -21.08 27.06 4.45
N LEU A 249 -20.36 27.57 3.45
CA LEU A 249 -19.34 28.61 3.59
C LEU A 249 -19.80 29.91 2.91
N LYS A 250 -19.50 31.08 3.48
CA LYS A 250 -19.83 32.38 2.85
C LYS A 250 -18.81 32.87 1.81
N GLN A 251 -17.65 32.22 1.70
CA GLN A 251 -16.67 32.45 0.65
C GLN A 251 -15.95 31.13 0.27
N PRO A 252 -15.55 30.95 -1.01
CA PRO A 252 -14.72 29.83 -1.43
C PRO A 252 -13.26 30.06 -1.03
N LEU A 253 -12.84 29.48 0.10
CA LEU A 253 -11.42 29.15 0.26
C LEU A 253 -11.03 28.04 -0.73
N ARG A 254 -9.76 28.02 -1.15
CA ARG A 254 -9.18 26.85 -1.83
C ARG A 254 -9.05 25.72 -0.81
N VAL A 255 -10.07 24.86 -0.77
CA VAL A 255 -10.15 23.70 0.13
C VAL A 255 -8.90 22.83 0.01
N PHE A 256 -8.43 22.29 1.13
CA PHE A 256 -7.44 21.19 1.14
C PHE A 256 -8.07 19.93 0.53
N ASN A 257 -8.00 19.83 -0.80
CA ASN A 257 -8.59 18.72 -1.56
C ASN A 257 -7.71 17.45 -1.55
N ASP A 258 -6.50 17.54 -1.00
CA ASP A 258 -5.56 16.42 -0.86
C ASP A 258 -5.66 15.77 0.53
N ARG A 259 -5.48 14.45 0.56
CA ARG A 259 -5.42 13.66 1.79
C ARG A 259 -4.23 14.09 2.66
N MET A 260 -4.49 14.88 3.69
CA MET A 260 -3.69 14.81 4.91
C MET A 260 -4.01 13.45 5.56
N SER A 261 -3.15 12.46 5.28
CA SER A 261 -3.61 11.09 5.05
C SER A 261 -3.60 10.18 6.28
N ALA A 262 -4.71 10.14 7.01
CA ALA A 262 -4.88 9.23 8.14
C ALA A 262 -5.89 8.06 7.97
N LEU A 263 -6.53 7.90 6.80
CA LEU A 263 -7.48 6.81 6.59
C LEU A 263 -6.78 5.45 6.29
N PRO A 264 -7.26 4.32 6.83
CA PRO A 264 -6.72 2.98 6.56
C PRO A 264 -6.78 2.56 5.07
N GLU A 265 -5.96 1.57 4.70
CA GLU A 265 -5.86 1.07 3.32
C GLU A 265 -7.23 0.60 2.78
N GLY A 266 -7.52 0.90 1.51
CA GLY A 266 -8.83 0.68 0.89
C GLY A 266 -9.91 1.72 1.22
N SER A 267 -9.74 2.55 2.26
CA SER A 267 -10.72 3.59 2.61
C SER A 267 -10.75 4.73 1.59
N THR A 268 -11.93 5.31 1.40
CA THR A 268 -12.20 6.40 0.45
C THR A 268 -12.45 7.73 1.16
N HIS A 269 -12.10 8.81 0.46
CA HIS A 269 -12.47 10.18 0.82
C HIS A 269 -12.81 10.87 -0.49
N ALA A 270 -13.97 11.53 -0.55
CA ALA A 270 -14.39 12.34 -1.67
C ALA A 270 -15.00 13.64 -1.13
N THR A 271 -14.45 14.78 -1.53
CA THR A 271 -15.02 16.09 -1.23
C THR A 271 -15.57 16.68 -2.53
N SER A 272 -16.88 16.91 -2.58
CA SER A 272 -17.53 17.66 -3.64
C SER A 272 -17.81 19.09 -3.14
N THR A 273 -17.65 20.05 -4.04
CA THR A 273 -17.91 21.47 -3.78
C THR A 273 -18.96 21.93 -4.77
N SER A 274 -20.10 22.39 -4.26
CA SER A 274 -21.11 23.11 -5.04
C SER A 274 -21.13 24.58 -4.62
N GLU A 275 -21.55 25.44 -5.53
CA GLU A 275 -21.65 26.87 -5.27
C GLU A 275 -22.96 27.43 -5.82
N GLY A 276 -23.69 28.16 -4.98
CA GLY A 276 -25.01 28.69 -5.31
C GLY A 276 -25.40 29.80 -4.34
N TYR A 277 -26.67 30.22 -4.35
CA TYR A 277 -27.21 31.15 -3.37
C TYR A 277 -28.25 30.41 -2.52
N SER A 278 -28.27 30.68 -1.22
CA SER A 278 -29.42 30.35 -0.38
C SER A 278 -30.13 31.64 0.02
N LEU A 279 -31.46 31.63 -0.05
CA LEU A 279 -32.28 32.72 0.46
C LEU A 279 -32.48 32.52 1.97
N PRO A 280 -32.36 33.58 2.79
CA PRO A 280 -32.73 33.50 4.21
C PRO A 280 -34.23 33.29 4.37
N THR A 281 -34.65 32.79 5.53
CA THR A 281 -36.07 32.89 5.95
C THR A 281 -36.35 34.30 6.44
N SER A 282 -37.50 34.87 6.03
CA SER A 282 -37.94 36.20 6.47
C SER A 282 -39.44 36.20 6.74
N PRO A 283 -39.90 36.74 7.88
CA PRO A 283 -41.33 36.83 8.22
C PRO A 283 -42.10 37.84 7.36
N LEU A 284 -41.42 38.66 6.56
CA LEU A 284 -42.06 39.57 5.60
C LEU A 284 -42.52 38.83 4.33
N THR A 285 -42.01 37.62 4.07
CA THR A 285 -42.26 36.90 2.81
C THR A 285 -43.73 36.45 2.71
N PRO A 286 -44.48 36.91 1.70
CA PRO A 286 -45.91 36.60 1.59
C PRO A 286 -46.14 35.15 1.11
N PRO A 287 -47.24 34.47 1.51
CA PRO A 287 -47.54 33.11 1.07
C PRO A 287 -47.68 32.95 -0.45
N SER A 288 -48.01 34.02 -1.17
CA SER A 288 -48.03 34.09 -2.63
C SER A 288 -46.67 33.75 -3.28
N PHE A 289 -45.55 34.06 -2.61
CA PHE A 289 -44.22 33.70 -3.11
C PHE A 289 -43.99 32.19 -3.04
N ALA A 290 -44.47 31.50 -2.01
CA ALA A 290 -44.41 30.05 -1.93
C ALA A 290 -45.26 29.39 -3.03
N ALA A 291 -46.45 29.95 -3.32
CA ALA A 291 -47.29 29.50 -4.43
C ALA A 291 -46.63 29.76 -5.81
N ALA A 292 -45.99 30.92 -5.99
CA ALA A 292 -45.25 31.25 -7.20
C ALA A 292 -44.06 30.29 -7.42
N VAL A 293 -43.22 30.09 -6.41
CA VAL A 293 -42.08 29.13 -6.43
C VAL A 293 -42.56 27.71 -6.76
N ALA A 294 -43.70 27.27 -6.23
CA ALA A 294 -44.27 25.96 -6.50
C ALA A 294 -44.83 25.81 -7.93
N ALA A 295 -45.24 26.91 -8.58
CA ALA A 295 -45.81 26.91 -9.94
C ALA A 295 -44.80 27.30 -11.05
N ALA A 296 -43.67 27.89 -10.69
CA ALA A 296 -42.73 28.52 -11.62
C ALA A 296 -41.59 27.58 -12.05
N SER A 297 -41.91 26.64 -12.94
CA SER A 297 -40.93 25.95 -13.78
C SER A 297 -41.50 25.75 -15.18
N GLY A 298 -40.70 25.99 -16.22
CA GLY A 298 -41.18 25.93 -17.60
C GLY A 298 -40.07 25.77 -18.64
N THR A 299 -40.46 25.81 -19.91
CA THR A 299 -39.57 25.76 -21.07
C THR A 299 -40.00 26.80 -22.09
N ASN A 300 -39.06 27.34 -22.89
CA ASN A 300 -39.34 28.45 -23.81
C ASN A 300 -39.82 29.73 -23.06
N SER A 301 -40.59 30.58 -23.74
CA SER A 301 -41.10 31.87 -23.23
C SER A 301 -42.33 31.70 -22.33
N GLN A 302 -42.34 32.36 -21.17
CA GLN A 302 -43.49 32.40 -20.25
C GLN A 302 -43.47 33.66 -19.38
N THR A 303 -44.65 34.17 -19.01
CA THR A 303 -44.82 35.22 -18.00
C THR A 303 -45.66 34.69 -16.83
N ILE A 304 -45.23 34.96 -15.60
CA ILE A 304 -45.94 34.62 -14.36
C ILE A 304 -46.19 35.90 -13.57
N ALA A 305 -47.46 36.19 -13.27
CA ALA A 305 -47.84 37.29 -12.40
C ALA A 305 -47.94 36.82 -10.93
N VAL A 306 -47.38 37.59 -10.00
CA VAL A 306 -47.33 37.29 -8.56
C VAL A 306 -47.74 38.54 -7.79
N ASP A 307 -48.73 38.39 -6.91
CA ASP A 307 -49.07 39.41 -5.91
C ASP A 307 -48.00 39.40 -4.80
N ALA A 308 -47.25 40.50 -4.67
CA ALA A 308 -46.25 40.68 -3.62
C ALA A 308 -46.82 41.29 -2.33
N GLY A 309 -48.11 41.65 -2.31
CA GLY A 309 -48.83 42.12 -1.13
C GLY A 309 -48.45 43.54 -0.68
N PRO A 310 -49.03 44.01 0.44
CA PRO A 310 -48.95 45.42 0.85
C PRO A 310 -47.65 45.83 1.57
N THR A 311 -46.63 44.96 1.60
CA THR A 311 -45.39 45.19 2.36
C THR A 311 -44.24 45.48 1.40
N GLY A 312 -43.71 46.70 1.42
CA GLY A 312 -42.48 47.04 0.69
C GLY A 312 -41.22 46.45 1.33
N GLY A 313 -40.16 46.29 0.54
CA GLY A 313 -38.90 45.71 0.99
C GLY A 313 -38.01 45.26 -0.18
N ARG A 314 -36.91 44.57 0.08
CA ARG A 314 -36.10 43.96 -0.99
C ARG A 314 -36.61 42.56 -1.33
N ILE A 315 -37.09 42.36 -2.55
CA ILE A 315 -37.35 41.02 -3.07
C ILE A 315 -36.02 40.44 -3.56
N SER A 316 -35.76 39.18 -3.22
CA SER A 316 -34.69 38.38 -3.83
C SER A 316 -35.25 37.07 -4.37
N LEU A 317 -34.96 36.79 -5.64
CA LEU A 317 -35.43 35.64 -6.41
C LEU A 317 -34.25 34.74 -6.76
N LEU A 318 -34.42 33.44 -6.52
CA LEU A 318 -33.46 32.40 -6.83
C LEU A 318 -33.91 31.62 -8.07
N LEU A 319 -33.21 31.83 -9.18
CA LEU A 319 -33.50 31.25 -10.48
C LEU A 319 -32.49 30.13 -10.77
N ASP A 320 -32.95 29.01 -11.32
CA ASP A 320 -32.10 27.99 -11.94
C ASP A 320 -32.42 27.92 -13.44
N ALA A 321 -31.40 28.14 -14.28
CA ALA A 321 -31.48 28.05 -15.74
C ALA A 321 -30.77 26.78 -16.25
N TYR A 322 -31.46 25.93 -17.00
CA TYR A 322 -31.01 24.62 -17.45
C TYR A 322 -31.09 24.48 -18.98
N GLY A 323 -30.11 23.76 -19.57
CA GLY A 323 -30.07 23.52 -21.01
C GLY A 323 -29.48 24.70 -21.77
N ALA A 324 -30.24 25.31 -22.67
CA ALA A 324 -29.84 26.53 -23.36
C ALA A 324 -29.94 27.76 -22.44
N PRO A 325 -29.09 28.80 -22.59
CA PRO A 325 -29.10 29.96 -21.70
C PRO A 325 -30.43 30.73 -21.71
N ASP A 326 -30.99 30.96 -20.53
CA ASP A 326 -32.27 31.66 -20.31
C ASP A 326 -32.05 33.17 -20.08
N ILE A 327 -33.04 33.99 -20.45
CA ILE A 327 -33.14 35.41 -20.05
C ILE A 327 -34.34 35.55 -19.11
N VAL A 328 -34.16 36.24 -17.97
CA VAL A 328 -35.26 36.50 -17.03
C VAL A 328 -35.32 37.98 -16.68
N GLU A 329 -36.51 38.56 -16.78
CA GLU A 329 -36.79 39.97 -16.61
C GLU A 329 -37.95 40.14 -15.63
N ILE A 330 -37.81 41.04 -14.67
CA ILE A 330 -38.78 41.29 -13.61
C ILE A 330 -39.39 42.66 -13.83
N TRP A 331 -40.71 42.70 -13.97
CA TRP A 331 -41.46 43.92 -14.26
C TRP A 331 -42.51 44.20 -13.17
N GLN A 332 -42.67 45.47 -12.82
CA GLN A 332 -43.68 45.99 -11.92
C GLN A 332 -44.38 47.15 -12.65
N ASN A 333 -45.69 47.03 -12.89
CA ASN A 333 -46.52 48.07 -13.51
C ASN A 333 -45.90 48.68 -14.80
N GLY A 334 -45.36 47.83 -15.68
CA GLY A 334 -44.71 48.26 -16.94
C GLY A 334 -43.30 48.84 -16.80
N THR A 335 -42.76 48.98 -15.58
CA THR A 335 -41.34 49.30 -15.33
C THR A 335 -40.56 48.01 -15.07
N ARG A 336 -39.34 47.91 -15.59
CA ARG A 336 -38.46 46.75 -15.39
C ARG A 336 -37.52 46.97 -14.22
N VAL A 337 -37.74 46.28 -13.11
CA VAL A 337 -37.06 46.50 -11.81
C VAL A 337 -35.84 45.58 -11.59
N ALA A 338 -35.77 44.43 -12.29
CA ALA A 338 -34.57 43.60 -12.36
C ALA A 338 -34.49 42.84 -13.69
N ALA A 339 -33.30 42.38 -14.08
CA ALA A 339 -33.10 41.44 -15.18
C ALA A 339 -31.78 40.67 -15.02
N THR A 340 -31.69 39.50 -15.65
CA THR A 340 -30.48 38.67 -15.65
C THR A 340 -29.28 39.44 -16.22
N GLY A 341 -28.13 39.34 -15.56
CA GLY A 341 -26.90 40.04 -15.96
C GLY A 341 -26.87 41.56 -15.72
N GLN A 342 -27.96 42.16 -15.22
CA GLN A 342 -27.97 43.55 -14.75
C GLN A 342 -27.49 43.63 -13.29
N ALA A 343 -26.91 44.77 -12.91
CA ALA A 343 -26.62 45.06 -11.51
C ALA A 343 -27.91 45.42 -10.76
N TYR A 344 -27.97 45.11 -9.47
CA TYR A 344 -29.06 45.53 -8.58
C TYR A 344 -29.15 47.06 -8.51
N ALA A 345 -30.36 47.60 -8.72
CA ALA A 345 -30.67 49.03 -8.64
C ALA A 345 -31.44 49.34 -7.34
N PRO A 346 -30.84 50.08 -6.39
CA PRO A 346 -31.54 50.50 -5.17
C PRO A 346 -32.75 51.39 -5.47
N GLY A 347 -33.82 51.23 -4.69
CA GLY A 347 -35.05 52.02 -4.83
C GLY A 347 -35.90 51.68 -6.06
N GLY A 348 -35.80 50.46 -6.60
CA GLY A 348 -36.71 49.96 -7.66
C GLY A 348 -36.51 50.59 -9.05
N GLY A 349 -35.41 51.33 -9.27
CA GLY A 349 -35.15 52.03 -10.52
C GLY A 349 -35.05 51.11 -11.75
N ALA A 350 -35.45 51.63 -12.92
CA ALA A 350 -35.49 50.87 -14.17
C ALA A 350 -34.11 50.36 -14.62
N VAL A 351 -34.01 49.07 -14.95
CA VAL A 351 -32.77 48.42 -15.43
C VAL A 351 -32.77 48.14 -16.94
N GLY A 352 -31.65 47.63 -17.46
CA GLY A 352 -31.45 47.33 -18.89
C GLY A 352 -32.05 46.00 -19.40
N PRO A 353 -31.86 45.69 -20.71
CA PRO A 353 -32.21 44.39 -21.30
C PRO A 353 -31.58 43.23 -20.53
N GLY A 354 -32.28 42.10 -20.39
CA GLY A 354 -31.73 40.91 -19.76
C GLY A 354 -30.65 40.26 -20.64
N ALA A 355 -29.58 39.78 -20.02
CA ALA A 355 -28.55 38.97 -20.65
C ALA A 355 -28.82 37.48 -20.39
N ALA A 356 -28.44 36.62 -21.34
CA ALA A 356 -28.67 35.19 -21.23
C ALA A 356 -27.70 34.53 -20.23
N VAL A 357 -28.23 33.67 -19.36
CA VAL A 357 -27.53 33.08 -18.21
C VAL A 357 -27.77 31.57 -18.10
N SER A 358 -26.99 30.87 -17.28
CA SER A 358 -27.11 29.41 -17.11
C SER A 358 -26.66 29.01 -15.71
N ASN A 359 -27.21 27.90 -15.20
CA ASN A 359 -27.13 27.49 -13.80
C ASN A 359 -27.86 28.49 -12.88
N GLN A 360 -27.48 28.54 -11.60
CA GLN A 360 -28.19 29.29 -10.57
C GLN A 360 -27.82 30.78 -10.53
N HIS A 361 -28.82 31.65 -10.56
CA HIS A 361 -28.70 33.09 -10.50
C HIS A 361 -29.62 33.72 -9.43
N LEU A 362 -29.10 34.76 -8.78
CA LEU A 362 -29.85 35.60 -7.86
C LEU A 362 -30.22 36.91 -8.57
N LEU A 363 -31.50 37.25 -8.59
CA LEU A 363 -31.96 38.61 -8.90
C LEU A 363 -32.50 39.24 -7.62
N SER A 364 -32.11 40.49 -7.36
CA SER A 364 -32.64 41.28 -6.24
C SER A 364 -33.09 42.64 -6.76
N PHE A 365 -34.20 43.15 -6.21
CA PHE A 365 -34.73 44.48 -6.48
C PHE A 365 -35.49 44.98 -5.24
N ASP A 366 -35.53 46.29 -5.05
CA ASP A 366 -36.40 46.88 -4.04
C ASP A 366 -37.81 47.02 -4.63
N TYR A 367 -38.82 46.68 -3.82
CA TYR A 367 -40.23 46.65 -4.15
C TYR A 367 -41.00 47.66 -3.31
N ASP A 368 -41.70 48.58 -3.98
CA ASP A 368 -42.68 49.46 -3.35
C ASP A 368 -44.11 49.07 -3.79
N PRO A 369 -45.01 48.66 -2.89
CA PRO A 369 -46.40 48.34 -3.23
C PRO A 369 -47.19 49.53 -3.77
N ALA A 370 -46.72 50.78 -3.61
CA ALA A 370 -47.33 51.97 -4.20
C ALA A 370 -47.21 52.01 -5.73
N ASP A 371 -46.13 51.46 -6.30
CA ASP A 371 -45.97 51.35 -7.76
C ASP A 371 -46.81 50.21 -8.37
N GLY A 372 -47.44 49.37 -7.52
CA GLY A 372 -48.39 48.34 -7.90
C GLY A 372 -48.01 46.95 -7.38
N GLN A 373 -48.96 46.22 -6.80
CA GLN A 373 -48.66 45.00 -6.01
C GLN A 373 -48.37 43.74 -6.86
N THR A 374 -48.69 43.77 -8.16
CA THR A 374 -48.40 42.67 -9.08
C THR A 374 -47.00 42.81 -9.67
N ILE A 375 -46.16 41.80 -9.45
CA ILE A 375 -44.87 41.61 -10.12
C ILE A 375 -45.01 40.56 -11.22
N GLU A 376 -44.46 40.83 -12.40
CA GLU A 376 -44.38 39.89 -13.52
C GLU A 376 -42.96 39.33 -13.64
N PHE A 377 -42.82 38.01 -13.51
CA PHE A 377 -41.61 37.28 -13.83
C PHE A 377 -41.70 36.82 -15.28
N ARG A 378 -40.87 37.39 -16.16
CA ARG A 378 -40.88 37.10 -17.61
C ARG A 378 -39.63 36.33 -18.00
N PHE A 379 -39.83 35.14 -18.55
CA PHE A 379 -38.77 34.21 -18.95
C PHE A 379 -38.74 34.12 -20.47
N ASN A 380 -37.56 34.30 -21.08
CA ASN A 380 -37.29 34.21 -22.52
C ASN A 380 -38.25 35.03 -23.42
N GLU A 381 -38.83 36.11 -22.90
CA GLU A 381 -39.83 36.89 -23.63
C GLU A 381 -39.24 37.48 -24.91
N ASN A 382 -39.88 37.22 -26.05
CA ASN A 382 -39.43 37.59 -27.39
C ASN A 382 -38.13 36.91 -27.89
N VAL A 383 -37.62 35.85 -27.23
CA VAL A 383 -36.39 35.15 -27.66
C VAL A 383 -36.65 33.65 -27.92
N SER A 384 -36.69 33.28 -29.21
CA SER A 384 -36.95 31.91 -29.66
C SER A 384 -35.72 31.00 -29.52
N VAL A 385 -35.40 30.55 -28.30
CA VAL A 385 -34.33 29.59 -28.02
C VAL A 385 -34.90 28.22 -27.65
N SER A 386 -34.73 27.23 -28.53
CA SER A 386 -35.12 25.85 -28.26
C SER A 386 -34.18 25.18 -27.25
N GLY A 387 -34.75 24.39 -26.33
CA GLY A 387 -33.98 23.72 -25.27
C GLY A 387 -33.69 24.58 -24.02
N THR A 388 -34.36 25.73 -23.89
CA THR A 388 -34.45 26.50 -22.64
C THR A 388 -35.35 25.81 -21.62
N ALA A 389 -34.91 25.72 -20.37
CA ALA A 389 -35.69 25.15 -19.27
C ALA A 389 -35.30 25.82 -17.95
N TRP A 390 -36.23 26.53 -17.32
CA TRP A 390 -35.95 27.36 -16.14
C TRP A 390 -36.85 27.00 -14.96
N LYS A 391 -36.42 27.40 -13.77
CA LYS A 391 -37.18 27.27 -12.52
C LYS A 391 -36.90 28.44 -11.58
N LEU A 392 -37.93 28.94 -10.91
CA LEU A 392 -37.79 29.75 -9.70
C LEU A 392 -37.70 28.80 -8.50
N SER A 393 -36.50 28.62 -7.94
CA SER A 393 -36.26 27.73 -6.80
C SER A 393 -36.45 28.40 -5.44
N GLY A 394 -36.68 29.72 -5.40
CA GLY A 394 -37.02 30.44 -4.17
C GLY A 394 -37.32 31.92 -4.41
N ALA A 395 -38.08 32.52 -3.49
CA ALA A 395 -38.35 33.95 -3.44
C ALA A 395 -38.50 34.38 -1.96
N VAL A 396 -37.90 35.51 -1.60
CA VAL A 396 -37.93 36.08 -0.24
C VAL A 396 -38.16 37.59 -0.30
N LEU A 397 -38.88 38.15 0.68
CA LEU A 397 -38.96 39.59 0.92
C LEU A 397 -38.17 39.93 2.19
N GLN A 398 -37.26 40.91 2.14
CA GLN A 398 -36.36 41.31 3.23
C GLN A 398 -36.43 42.82 3.52
N ASP A 399 -35.84 43.25 4.63
CA ASP A 399 -35.61 44.66 4.90
C ASP A 399 -34.59 45.23 3.88
N PRO A 400 -34.80 46.39 3.25
CA PRO A 400 -33.83 47.01 2.35
C PRO A 400 -32.45 47.28 2.99
N ALA A 401 -32.36 47.35 4.32
CA ALA A 401 -31.10 47.49 5.05
C ALA A 401 -30.28 46.18 5.15
N ASP A 402 -30.89 45.02 4.93
CA ASP A 402 -30.15 43.74 4.85
C ASP A 402 -29.20 43.75 3.64
N PRO A 403 -28.00 43.17 3.73
CA PRO A 403 -27.19 42.91 2.54
C PRO A 403 -27.87 41.86 1.64
N PRO A 404 -27.77 41.97 0.30
CA PRO A 404 -28.32 40.96 -0.60
C PRO A 404 -27.68 39.58 -0.36
N PRO A 405 -28.43 38.47 -0.57
CA PRO A 405 -27.92 37.11 -0.32
C PRO A 405 -26.57 36.83 -0.99
N ALA A 406 -25.53 36.59 -0.19
CA ALA A 406 -24.20 36.26 -0.69
C ALA A 406 -24.17 34.84 -1.29
N ARG A 407 -23.41 34.66 -2.37
CA ARG A 407 -23.12 33.34 -2.95
C ARG A 407 -22.35 32.49 -1.93
N GLN A 408 -22.82 31.28 -1.70
CA GLN A 408 -22.29 30.33 -0.73
C GLN A 408 -21.68 29.13 -1.42
N THR A 409 -20.64 28.59 -0.80
CA THR A 409 -19.98 27.36 -1.22
C THR A 409 -20.44 26.26 -0.27
N THR A 410 -21.15 25.24 -0.75
CA THR A 410 -21.49 24.06 0.06
C THR A 410 -20.47 22.98 -0.21
N VAL A 411 -19.71 22.63 0.83
CA VAL A 411 -18.75 21.52 0.81
C VAL A 411 -19.43 20.30 1.39
N SER A 412 -19.47 19.23 0.59
CA SER A 412 -19.99 17.92 0.98
C SER A 412 -18.84 16.92 0.95
N THR A 413 -18.42 16.46 2.14
CA THR A 413 -17.35 15.49 2.30
C THR A 413 -17.92 14.13 2.66
N VAL A 414 -17.63 13.12 1.85
CA VAL A 414 -17.93 11.71 2.11
C VAL A 414 -16.65 11.01 2.52
N ILE A 415 -16.66 10.39 3.71
CA ILE A 415 -15.58 9.53 4.21
C ILE A 415 -16.14 8.11 4.28
N GLY A 416 -15.50 7.19 3.54
CA GLY A 416 -15.87 5.79 3.45
C GLY A 416 -14.80 4.91 4.08
N THR A 417 -15.07 4.35 5.25
CA THR A 417 -14.21 3.38 5.93
C THR A 417 -14.71 1.96 5.68
N SER A 418 -13.79 0.99 5.64
CA SER A 418 -14.09 -0.43 5.35
C SER A 418 -13.32 -1.31 6.31
N ALA A 419 -14.00 -2.17 7.07
CA ALA A 419 -13.38 -3.12 7.99
C ALA A 419 -14.03 -4.51 7.97
N GLU A 420 -13.21 -5.53 8.25
CA GLU A 420 -13.63 -6.91 8.51
C GLU A 420 -14.14 -7.02 9.95
N PHE A 421 -15.38 -7.51 10.14
CA PHE A 421 -15.96 -7.75 11.46
C PHE A 421 -16.45 -9.18 11.62
N ASP A 422 -16.15 -9.78 12.77
CA ASP A 422 -16.62 -11.10 13.20
C ASP A 422 -16.77 -11.12 14.74
N PRO A 423 -18.00 -11.15 15.30
CA PRO A 423 -19.29 -11.13 14.61
C PRO A 423 -19.65 -9.73 14.06
N PRO A 424 -20.70 -9.62 13.20
CA PRO A 424 -21.17 -8.34 12.68
C PRO A 424 -21.75 -7.43 13.77
N LEU A 425 -21.39 -6.15 13.74
CA LEU A 425 -21.98 -5.13 14.63
C LEU A 425 -23.37 -4.70 14.11
N PRO A 426 -24.37 -4.41 14.98
CA PRO A 426 -25.69 -3.93 14.56
C PRO A 426 -25.66 -2.58 13.82
N SER A 427 -24.64 -1.78 14.09
CA SER A 427 -24.36 -0.48 13.48
C SER A 427 -22.87 -0.21 13.59
N ALA A 428 -22.25 0.37 12.57
CA ALA A 428 -20.84 0.75 12.60
C ALA A 428 -20.70 2.24 12.32
N ASP A 429 -20.39 3.01 13.37
CA ASP A 429 -19.95 4.40 13.23
C ASP A 429 -18.45 4.47 12.86
N PRO A 430 -17.93 5.63 12.42
CA PRO A 430 -16.53 5.75 12.04
C PRO A 430 -15.52 5.50 13.17
N GLU A 431 -15.88 5.71 14.44
CA GLU A 431 -14.98 5.50 15.58
C GLU A 431 -14.77 4.01 15.87
N GLN A 432 -15.85 3.23 15.90
CA GLN A 432 -15.80 1.77 16.05
C GLN A 432 -15.05 1.10 14.89
N VAL A 433 -15.27 1.57 13.65
CA VAL A 433 -14.52 1.11 12.47
C VAL A 433 -13.05 1.51 12.55
N GLY A 434 -12.74 2.74 12.96
CA GLY A 434 -11.35 3.21 13.13
C GLY A 434 -10.57 2.36 14.12
N ARG A 435 -11.15 2.06 15.29
CA ARG A 435 -10.53 1.20 16.30
C ARG A 435 -10.34 -0.25 15.84
N ALA A 436 -11.28 -0.79 15.07
CA ALA A 436 -11.17 -2.14 14.52
C ALA A 436 -10.02 -2.29 13.50
N LEU A 437 -9.57 -1.20 12.88
CA LEU A 437 -8.65 -1.27 11.74
C LEU A 437 -7.16 -1.32 12.09
N GLY A 438 -6.73 -0.93 13.30
CA GLY A 438 -5.44 -1.28 13.91
C GLY A 438 -4.12 -1.00 13.16
N VAL A 439 -4.16 -0.36 11.98
CA VAL A 439 -3.03 -0.16 11.07
C VAL A 439 -2.59 1.30 11.10
N ARG A 440 -1.29 1.52 11.35
CA ARG A 440 -0.68 2.85 11.51
C ARG A 440 -0.91 3.75 10.28
N PRO A 441 -1.59 4.90 10.43
CA PRO A 441 -1.68 5.90 9.37
C PRO A 441 -0.40 6.72 9.22
N GLN A 442 -0.19 7.32 8.04
CA GLN A 442 0.97 8.19 7.76
C GLN A 442 0.71 9.65 8.20
N GLY A 443 0.49 9.88 9.51
CA GLY A 443 0.21 11.22 10.01
C GLY A 443 -0.07 11.37 11.50
N SER A 444 0.45 10.47 12.35
CA SER A 444 0.14 10.50 13.80
C SER A 444 0.51 11.82 14.49
N SER A 445 1.48 12.58 13.96
CA SER A 445 1.63 14.01 14.22
C SER A 445 2.20 14.74 13.00
N SER A 446 1.64 15.92 12.70
CA SER A 446 2.01 16.75 11.54
C SER A 446 1.75 18.24 11.81
N THR A 447 2.49 19.11 11.12
CA THR A 447 2.27 20.57 11.12
C THR A 447 2.21 21.10 9.68
N TYR A 448 1.23 21.95 9.41
CA TYR A 448 0.97 22.56 8.09
C TYR A 448 0.89 24.08 8.21
N THR A 449 1.26 24.78 7.14
CA THR A 449 1.17 26.24 7.06
C THR A 449 0.27 26.67 5.91
N LEU A 450 -0.63 27.62 6.19
CA LEU A 450 -1.55 28.20 5.20
C LEU A 450 -1.38 29.72 5.14
N ASP A 451 -1.16 30.24 3.94
CA ASP A 451 -1.53 31.61 3.61
C ASP A 451 -3.00 31.59 3.14
N ALA A 452 -3.85 32.34 3.82
CA ALA A 452 -5.29 32.42 3.53
C ALA A 452 -5.69 33.71 2.81
N GLY A 453 -4.71 34.55 2.42
CA GLY A 453 -4.93 35.76 1.64
C GLY A 453 -5.34 36.98 2.46
N GLY A 454 -5.56 38.10 1.76
CA GLY A 454 -5.66 39.43 2.38
C GLY A 454 -7.01 39.83 3.01
N GLN A 455 -7.93 38.89 3.31
CA GLN A 455 -9.20 39.21 3.97
C GLN A 455 -9.23 38.71 5.42
N ALA A 456 -9.49 39.62 6.35
CA ALA A 456 -9.76 39.29 7.75
C ALA A 456 -11.18 38.75 7.93
N GLY A 457 -11.38 37.86 8.91
CA GLY A 457 -12.70 37.32 9.23
C GLY A 457 -12.61 36.11 10.16
N ARG A 458 -13.76 35.53 10.51
CA ARG A 458 -13.79 34.29 11.29
C ARG A 458 -13.58 33.12 10.34
N MET A 459 -12.59 32.29 10.63
CA MET A 459 -12.44 30.99 10.01
C MET A 459 -13.13 29.91 10.81
N ASP A 460 -13.73 28.97 10.09
CA ASP A 460 -14.28 27.74 10.67
C ASP A 460 -13.59 26.55 9.98
N MET A 461 -12.85 25.78 10.77
CA MET A 461 -12.24 24.52 10.36
C MET A 461 -13.06 23.36 10.94
N THR A 462 -13.43 22.39 10.11
CA THR A 462 -14.01 21.14 10.60
C THR A 462 -13.13 19.96 10.26
N PHE A 463 -12.68 19.26 11.29
CA PHE A 463 -11.94 18.02 11.18
C PHE A 463 -12.71 16.85 11.79
N ASP A 464 -12.21 15.65 11.58
CA ASP A 464 -12.68 14.41 12.17
C ASP A 464 -11.49 13.70 12.82
N ALA A 465 -11.74 13.00 13.94
CA ALA A 465 -10.72 12.34 14.76
C ALA A 465 -11.16 10.90 15.09
N PHE A 466 -10.48 9.93 14.47
CA PHE A 466 -10.78 8.52 14.49
C PHE A 466 -9.80 7.74 15.38
N GLY A 467 -10.29 6.64 15.96
CA GLY A 467 -9.48 5.74 16.78
C GLY A 467 -9.29 6.28 18.20
N ASP A 468 -8.11 6.84 18.45
CA ASP A 468 -7.75 7.57 19.66
C ASP A 468 -8.22 9.04 19.62
N ALA A 469 -8.21 9.71 20.78
CA ALA A 469 -8.64 11.10 20.88
C ALA A 469 -7.49 12.08 20.54
N ASP A 470 -7.63 12.79 19.41
CA ASP A 470 -6.61 13.66 18.83
C ASP A 470 -6.65 15.09 19.38
N ARG A 471 -5.53 15.81 19.23
CA ARG A 471 -5.34 17.21 19.65
C ARG A 471 -4.98 18.07 18.45
N VAL A 472 -5.67 19.20 18.29
CA VAL A 472 -5.44 20.13 17.19
C VAL A 472 -5.20 21.52 17.73
N GLU A 473 -4.17 22.19 17.21
CA GLU A 473 -3.80 23.56 17.58
C GLU A 473 -3.72 24.43 16.32
N ILE A 474 -4.19 25.68 16.42
CA ILE A 474 -4.11 26.66 15.34
C ILE A 474 -3.37 27.89 15.88
N TRP A 475 -2.26 28.21 15.23
CA TRP A 475 -1.36 29.28 15.63
C TRP A 475 -1.24 30.35 14.54
N GLN A 476 -1.17 31.62 14.93
CA GLN A 476 -0.91 32.75 14.04
C GLN A 476 0.00 33.76 14.76
N GLY A 477 1.01 34.31 14.08
CA GLY A 477 1.95 35.29 14.69
C GLY A 477 2.73 34.79 15.93
N GLY A 478 2.72 33.48 16.22
CA GLY A 478 3.23 32.91 17.47
C GLY A 478 2.21 32.85 18.63
N VAL A 479 1.00 33.35 18.43
CA VAL A 479 -0.17 33.21 19.33
C VAL A 479 -0.98 31.99 18.93
N ARG A 480 -1.51 31.25 19.91
CA ARG A 480 -2.46 30.16 19.70
C ARG A 480 -3.87 30.73 19.62
N VAL A 481 -4.39 30.91 18.39
CA VAL A 481 -5.71 31.51 18.12
C VAL A 481 -6.85 30.50 18.24
N ALA A 482 -6.55 29.19 18.16
CA ALA A 482 -7.55 28.13 18.35
C ALA A 482 -6.92 26.83 18.86
N ALA A 483 -7.74 25.97 19.47
CA ALA A 483 -7.36 24.62 19.86
C ALA A 483 -8.59 23.72 20.09
N SER A 484 -8.43 22.41 19.91
CA SER A 484 -9.51 21.43 20.14
C SER A 484 -10.00 21.45 21.59
N GLY A 485 -11.33 21.40 21.77
CA GLY A 485 -12.00 21.49 23.07
C GLY A 485 -11.88 22.84 23.79
N GLN A 486 -11.35 23.88 23.15
CA GLN A 486 -11.42 25.26 23.65
C GLN A 486 -12.61 25.99 23.03
N ALA A 487 -13.18 26.95 23.76
CA ALA A 487 -14.23 27.83 23.23
C ALA A 487 -13.64 28.85 22.23
N TYR A 488 -14.46 29.28 21.27
CA TYR A 488 -14.12 30.34 20.32
C TYR A 488 -13.79 31.66 21.03
N ALA A 489 -12.58 32.19 20.79
CA ALA A 489 -12.11 33.46 21.31
C ALA A 489 -12.18 34.56 20.23
N ALA A 490 -13.30 35.27 20.19
CA ALA A 490 -13.48 36.41 19.28
C ALA A 490 -12.42 37.50 19.50
N GLY A 491 -11.98 38.13 18.42
CA GLY A 491 -10.86 39.07 18.39
C GLY A 491 -9.48 38.42 18.29
N GLY A 492 -9.40 37.11 17.97
CA GLY A 492 -8.12 36.39 17.80
C GLY A 492 -7.36 36.17 19.12
N GLY A 493 -8.06 36.13 20.25
CA GLY A 493 -7.47 35.99 21.58
C GLY A 493 -6.73 34.65 21.78
N ALA A 494 -5.70 34.66 22.63
CA ALA A 494 -4.94 33.46 22.95
C ALA A 494 -5.79 32.44 23.74
N VAL A 495 -5.90 31.21 23.24
CA VAL A 495 -6.66 30.12 23.90
C VAL A 495 -5.76 29.16 24.71
N GLY A 496 -6.38 28.26 25.46
CA GLY A 496 -5.70 27.24 26.27
C GLY A 496 -5.09 26.07 25.47
N PRO A 497 -4.42 25.13 26.17
CA PRO A 497 -3.89 23.91 25.56
C PRO A 497 -4.99 23.06 24.90
N ALA A 498 -4.65 22.35 23.82
CA ALA A 498 -5.61 21.49 23.12
C ALA A 498 -6.03 20.30 23.99
N ALA A 499 -7.34 20.13 24.16
CA ALA A 499 -7.94 18.91 24.70
C ALA A 499 -7.94 17.81 23.64
N ALA A 500 -7.86 16.56 24.09
CA ALA A 500 -8.05 15.40 23.23
C ALA A 500 -9.54 15.22 22.91
N VAL A 501 -9.87 15.00 21.65
CA VAL A 501 -11.25 14.90 21.14
C VAL A 501 -11.37 13.78 20.09
N SER A 502 -12.55 13.17 20.01
CA SER A 502 -12.90 12.14 19.01
C SER A 502 -14.09 12.59 18.17
N GLY A 503 -14.27 11.95 17.02
CA GLY A 503 -15.31 12.23 16.05
C GLY A 503 -15.16 13.61 15.40
N ARG A 504 -16.27 14.10 14.82
CA ARG A 504 -16.29 15.37 14.09
C ARG A 504 -16.26 16.57 15.02
N GLN A 505 -15.34 17.49 14.76
CA GLN A 505 -15.03 18.65 15.61
C GLN A 505 -14.88 19.91 14.76
N THR A 506 -15.68 20.93 15.06
CA THR A 506 -15.61 22.25 14.40
C THR A 506 -14.91 23.25 15.32
N ILE A 507 -13.80 23.82 14.87
CA ILE A 507 -13.05 24.87 15.56
C ILE A 507 -13.23 26.19 14.80
N SER A 508 -13.78 27.18 15.49
CA SER A 508 -13.88 28.56 15.01
C SER A 508 -12.77 29.43 15.62
N PHE A 509 -12.21 30.35 14.83
CA PHE A 509 -11.19 31.32 15.26
C PHE A 509 -11.18 32.54 14.32
N ASP A 510 -10.72 33.68 14.79
CA ASP A 510 -10.52 34.84 13.91
C ASP A 510 -9.14 34.81 13.24
N TYR A 511 -9.11 35.18 11.97
CA TYR A 511 -7.91 35.36 11.15
C TYR A 511 -7.72 36.85 10.83
N ASP A 512 -6.55 37.38 11.15
CA ASP A 512 -6.08 38.70 10.72
C ASP A 512 -4.88 38.52 9.79
N PRO A 513 -4.92 38.92 8.50
CA PRO A 513 -3.78 38.80 7.60
C PRO A 513 -2.52 39.54 8.08
N ALA A 514 -2.62 40.53 8.97
CA ALA A 514 -1.47 41.17 9.59
C ALA A 514 -0.69 40.23 10.54
N GLY A 515 -1.33 39.18 11.06
CA GLY A 515 -0.70 38.14 11.87
C GLY A 515 0.16 37.13 11.09
N GLY A 516 0.18 37.22 9.75
CA GLY A 516 0.93 36.29 8.89
C GLY A 516 0.23 34.94 8.67
N PRO A 517 0.95 33.91 8.18
CA PRO A 517 0.35 32.63 7.85
C PRO A 517 -0.10 31.85 9.10
N LEU A 518 -1.16 31.05 8.93
CA LEU A 518 -1.66 30.12 9.94
C LEU A 518 -0.78 28.87 9.99
N SER A 519 -0.59 28.33 11.19
CA SER A 519 0.08 27.05 11.45
C SER A 519 -0.90 26.11 12.15
N PHE A 520 -1.35 25.09 11.43
CA PHE A 520 -2.20 24.01 11.95
C PHE A 520 -1.31 22.87 12.42
N ARG A 521 -1.52 22.40 13.65
CA ARG A 521 -0.69 21.35 14.27
C ARG A 521 -1.58 20.25 14.82
N PHE A 522 -1.27 19.02 14.45
CA PHE A 522 -1.99 17.82 14.85
C PHE A 522 -1.08 16.97 15.72
N ASN A 523 -1.53 16.69 16.94
CA ASN A 523 -0.88 15.79 17.91
C ASN A 523 0.60 16.10 18.22
N GLU A 524 1.01 17.38 18.16
CA GLU A 524 2.41 17.80 18.23
C GLU A 524 3.14 17.19 19.46
N GLY A 525 4.01 16.22 19.19
CA GLY A 525 4.81 15.53 20.20
C GLY A 525 4.11 14.40 20.98
N GLY A 526 2.90 13.95 20.61
CA GLY A 526 2.14 13.00 21.44
C GLY A 526 1.12 12.06 20.79
N GLY A 527 0.99 12.01 19.45
CA GLY A 527 0.02 11.12 18.78
C GLY A 527 0.37 9.64 18.85
N THR A 528 -0.64 8.77 18.94
CA THR A 528 -0.47 7.32 19.11
C THR A 528 -0.37 6.59 17.75
N PRO A 529 -0.11 5.27 17.72
CA PRO A 529 -0.27 4.46 16.51
C PRO A 529 -1.72 4.37 15.97
N GLU A 530 -2.71 4.74 16.77
CA GLU A 530 -4.15 4.63 16.51
C GLU A 530 -4.83 6.00 16.31
N SER A 531 -4.13 7.10 16.61
CA SER A 531 -4.48 8.48 16.22
C SER A 531 -4.63 8.63 14.70
N ALA A 532 -5.82 9.03 14.24
CA ALA A 532 -6.09 9.27 12.82
C ALA A 532 -7.07 10.42 12.61
N TRP A 533 -6.67 11.48 11.91
CA TRP A 533 -7.49 12.67 11.69
C TRP A 533 -7.59 13.07 10.21
N VAL A 534 -8.65 13.81 9.85
CA VAL A 534 -8.76 14.46 8.54
C VAL A 534 -9.43 15.83 8.64
N VAL A 535 -8.86 16.87 8.02
CA VAL A 535 -9.56 18.15 7.84
C VAL A 535 -10.54 17.98 6.67
N SER A 536 -11.83 18.05 6.96
CA SER A 536 -12.91 17.91 5.97
C SER A 536 -13.28 19.24 5.30
N SER A 537 -13.17 20.34 6.03
CA SER A 537 -13.48 21.68 5.53
C SER A 537 -12.67 22.73 6.27
N LEU A 538 -12.31 23.79 5.55
CA LEU A 538 -11.82 25.05 6.10
C LEU A 538 -12.51 26.16 5.33
N SER A 539 -12.96 27.19 6.04
CA SER A 539 -13.75 28.28 5.47
C SER A 539 -13.38 29.62 6.07
N LEU A 540 -13.63 30.70 5.32
CA LEU A 540 -13.56 32.08 5.79
C LEU A 540 -14.96 32.69 5.72
N ASN A 541 -15.40 33.28 6.81
CA ASN A 541 -16.71 33.88 7.00
C ASN A 541 -16.54 35.30 7.58
N ALA A 542 -17.56 36.15 7.43
CA ALA A 542 -17.58 37.44 8.11
C ALA A 542 -17.51 37.25 9.64
N ALA A 543 -16.74 38.08 10.34
CA ALA A 543 -16.46 37.92 11.79
C ALA A 543 -17.73 37.88 12.67
N ASN A 544 -18.84 38.47 12.21
CA ASN A 544 -20.14 38.49 12.89
C ASN A 544 -21.12 37.39 12.42
N ALA A 545 -20.68 36.41 11.63
CA ALA A 545 -21.55 35.31 11.22
C ALA A 545 -22.01 34.46 12.43
N PRO A 546 -23.16 33.77 12.36
CA PRO A 546 -23.48 32.70 13.31
C PRO A 546 -22.37 31.63 13.33
N LEU A 547 -22.19 30.95 14.46
CA LEU A 547 -21.32 29.77 14.50
C LEU A 547 -21.90 28.65 13.60
N PRO A 548 -21.05 27.84 12.95
CA PRO A 548 -21.50 26.86 11.95
C PRO A 548 -22.28 25.70 12.57
N ALA A 549 -23.58 25.61 12.27
CA ALA A 549 -24.35 24.39 12.49
C ALA A 549 -23.86 23.32 11.51
N THR A 550 -23.26 22.25 12.03
CA THR A 550 -22.57 21.24 11.23
C THR A 550 -23.44 19.98 11.12
N ALA A 551 -23.88 19.64 9.91
CA ALA A 551 -24.75 18.48 9.68
C ALA A 551 -23.95 17.23 9.29
N ALA A 552 -24.32 16.10 9.88
CA ALA A 552 -23.71 14.78 9.64
C ALA A 552 -24.79 13.74 9.38
N GLY A 553 -24.56 12.86 8.41
CA GLY A 553 -25.38 11.67 8.15
C GLY A 553 -24.48 10.46 7.92
N THR A 554 -24.66 9.42 8.72
CA THR A 554 -23.90 8.16 8.64
C THR A 554 -24.79 7.03 8.15
N SER A 555 -24.31 6.26 7.18
CA SER A 555 -24.90 4.99 6.76
C SER A 555 -23.85 3.88 6.83
N GLY A 556 -24.23 2.74 7.41
CA GLY A 556 -23.42 1.53 7.40
C GLY A 556 -24.08 0.49 6.52
N ARG A 557 -23.33 -0.10 5.58
CA ARG A 557 -23.73 -1.31 4.86
C ARG A 557 -22.79 -2.45 5.18
N GLN A 558 -23.35 -3.56 5.63
CA GLN A 558 -22.66 -4.84 5.63
C GLN A 558 -22.85 -5.52 4.28
N GLU A 559 -21.75 -5.80 3.60
CA GLU A 559 -21.70 -6.65 2.42
C GLU A 559 -20.92 -7.93 2.76
N PRO A 560 -21.33 -9.11 2.26
CA PRO A 560 -20.47 -10.27 2.23
C PRO A 560 -19.13 -9.91 1.59
N GLY A 561 -18.04 -10.20 2.30
CA GLY A 561 -16.68 -9.86 1.94
C GLY A 561 -15.77 -11.07 1.90
N PHE A 562 -14.50 -10.83 1.56
CA PHE A 562 -13.48 -11.86 1.43
C PHE A 562 -12.20 -11.45 2.15
N GLY A 563 -11.90 -12.15 3.25
CA GLY A 563 -10.64 -12.04 3.98
C GLY A 563 -9.55 -12.90 3.34
N LEU A 564 -8.29 -12.44 3.43
CA LEU A 564 -7.15 -13.17 2.86
C LEU A 564 -6.80 -14.38 3.74
N ILE A 565 -6.66 -15.57 3.15
CA ILE A 565 -6.14 -16.74 3.85
C ILE A 565 -4.61 -16.74 3.73
N HIS A 566 -3.90 -16.81 4.85
CA HIS A 566 -2.43 -16.79 4.89
C HIS A 566 -1.84 -18.19 5.12
N TYR A 567 -0.82 -18.52 4.33
CA TYR A 567 -0.07 -19.78 4.41
C TYR A 567 1.41 -19.46 4.56
N ASP A 568 1.99 -19.73 5.74
CA ASP A 568 3.39 -19.45 6.05
C ASP A 568 4.28 -20.68 5.85
N PHE A 569 5.28 -20.56 4.97
CA PHE A 569 6.25 -21.61 4.67
C PHE A 569 7.59 -21.28 5.30
N LEU A 570 8.21 -22.24 6.00
CA LEU A 570 9.54 -22.05 6.59
C LEU A 570 10.58 -21.65 5.53
N ALA A 571 11.39 -20.64 5.84
CA ALA A 571 12.47 -20.16 4.97
C ALA A 571 13.88 -20.52 5.49
N ASN A 572 13.98 -21.06 6.72
CA ASN A 572 15.22 -21.59 7.30
C ASN A 572 14.95 -22.67 8.38
N PRO A 573 15.99 -23.40 8.86
CA PRO A 573 15.82 -24.47 9.85
C PRO A 573 15.57 -24.01 11.30
N ARG A 574 15.64 -22.70 11.58
CA ARG A 574 15.53 -22.12 12.93
C ARG A 574 14.09 -21.74 13.29
N GLY A 575 13.22 -21.60 12.29
CA GLY A 575 11.82 -21.22 12.48
C GLY A 575 11.58 -19.73 12.72
N ASP A 576 12.61 -18.89 12.63
CA ASP A 576 12.56 -17.43 12.78
C ASP A 576 12.34 -16.68 11.45
N SER A 577 12.23 -17.39 10.32
CA SER A 577 11.99 -16.82 9.01
C SER A 577 10.99 -17.62 8.18
N HIS A 578 10.01 -16.93 7.58
CA HIS A 578 8.91 -17.51 6.83
C HIS A 578 8.67 -16.77 5.51
N LEU A 579 8.20 -17.47 4.49
CA LEU A 579 7.56 -16.90 3.31
C LEU A 579 6.05 -17.13 3.37
N ARG A 580 5.29 -16.05 3.63
CA ARG A 580 3.83 -16.04 3.52
C ARG A 580 3.35 -16.08 2.07
N ALA A 581 2.50 -17.02 1.66
CA ALA A 581 1.58 -16.84 0.55
C ALA A 581 0.20 -16.38 1.09
N SER A 582 -0.55 -15.62 0.31
CA SER A 582 -1.90 -15.15 0.67
C SER A 582 -2.87 -15.47 -0.46
N SER A 583 -4.08 -15.90 -0.15
CA SER A 583 -5.13 -16.07 -1.17
C SER A 583 -5.61 -14.73 -1.74
N ARG A 584 -6.24 -14.78 -2.91
CA ARG A 584 -6.89 -13.67 -3.63
C ARG A 584 -8.21 -14.21 -4.16
N ASP A 585 -9.34 -13.74 -3.65
CA ASP A 585 -10.62 -14.26 -4.11
C ASP A 585 -10.90 -13.82 -5.56
N LEU A 586 -10.99 -14.79 -6.47
CA LEU A 586 -11.33 -14.62 -7.88
C LEU A 586 -12.64 -15.35 -8.25
N THR A 587 -13.47 -15.69 -7.25
CA THR A 587 -14.82 -16.23 -7.49
C THR A 587 -15.72 -15.17 -8.12
N ALA A 588 -16.90 -15.58 -8.61
CA ALA A 588 -17.87 -14.61 -9.15
C ALA A 588 -18.26 -13.54 -8.12
N ALA A 589 -18.32 -13.90 -6.83
CA ALA A 589 -18.63 -12.98 -5.74
C ALA A 589 -17.42 -12.10 -5.34
N GLY A 590 -16.20 -12.66 -5.27
CA GLY A 590 -14.98 -11.88 -5.03
C GLY A 590 -14.73 -10.81 -6.09
N LEU A 591 -15.11 -11.10 -7.33
CA LEU A 591 -15.05 -10.19 -8.48
C LEU A 591 -16.32 -9.33 -8.68
N ARG A 592 -17.34 -9.47 -7.80
CA ARG A 592 -18.65 -8.78 -7.85
C ARG A 592 -19.43 -8.97 -9.17
N LEU A 593 -19.20 -10.08 -9.86
CA LEU A 593 -19.87 -10.47 -11.11
C LEU A 593 -21.25 -11.13 -10.87
N ASP A 594 -21.50 -11.60 -9.66
CA ASP A 594 -22.79 -12.12 -9.20
C ASP A 594 -23.84 -11.02 -9.01
N ALA A 595 -23.41 -9.82 -8.64
CA ALA A 595 -24.25 -8.64 -8.38
C ALA A 595 -24.43 -7.70 -9.60
N LEU A 596 -24.20 -8.18 -10.84
CA LEU A 596 -24.33 -7.36 -12.04
C LEU A 596 -25.79 -6.92 -12.29
N ASN A 597 -26.03 -5.61 -12.31
CA ASN A 597 -27.31 -5.05 -12.71
C ASN A 597 -27.43 -4.97 -14.24
N TRP A 598 -28.26 -5.83 -14.82
CA TRP A 598 -28.47 -5.91 -16.26
C TRP A 598 -29.27 -4.76 -16.87
N ASP A 599 -29.92 -3.95 -16.04
CA ASP A 599 -30.79 -2.84 -16.45
C ASP A 599 -30.05 -1.50 -16.55
N THR A 600 -28.78 -1.43 -16.10
CA THR A 600 -27.90 -0.25 -16.18
C THR A 600 -26.57 -0.58 -16.88
N PRO A 601 -26.54 -0.65 -18.23
CA PRO A 601 -25.40 -1.18 -19.01
C PRO A 601 -24.03 -0.56 -18.71
N GLU A 602 -24.00 0.73 -18.37
CA GLU A 602 -22.80 1.48 -18.03
C GLU A 602 -22.09 0.91 -16.79
N THR A 603 -22.86 0.40 -15.83
CA THR A 603 -22.35 -0.19 -14.58
C THR A 603 -21.73 -1.57 -14.80
N ILE A 604 -22.18 -2.30 -15.83
CA ILE A 604 -21.68 -3.64 -16.19
C ILE A 604 -20.22 -3.53 -16.64
N LEU A 605 -19.95 -2.62 -17.58
CA LEU A 605 -18.59 -2.39 -18.10
C LEU A 605 -17.64 -1.88 -17.01
N ALA A 606 -18.10 -1.00 -16.12
CA ALA A 606 -17.30 -0.53 -14.99
C ALA A 606 -16.93 -1.66 -14.02
N THR A 607 -17.88 -2.54 -13.68
CA THR A 607 -17.65 -3.68 -12.77
C THR A 607 -16.68 -4.69 -13.39
N ILE A 608 -16.85 -5.05 -14.66
CA ILE A 608 -15.95 -5.99 -15.35
C ILE A 608 -14.53 -5.42 -15.49
N ASP A 609 -14.37 -4.11 -15.69
CA ASP A 609 -13.04 -3.48 -15.75
C ASP A 609 -12.31 -3.50 -14.39
N VAL A 610 -13.05 -3.37 -13.27
CA VAL A 610 -12.52 -3.58 -11.92
C VAL A 610 -12.17 -5.06 -11.70
N ALA A 611 -13.04 -5.99 -12.06
CA ALA A 611 -12.76 -7.43 -11.96
C ALA A 611 -11.50 -7.84 -12.75
N GLY A 612 -11.34 -7.34 -13.98
CA GLY A 612 -10.14 -7.55 -14.80
C GLY A 612 -8.87 -7.03 -14.12
N LYS A 613 -8.91 -5.83 -13.52
CA LYS A 613 -7.79 -5.28 -12.75
C LYS A 613 -7.44 -6.13 -11.53
N LEU A 614 -8.43 -6.66 -10.80
CA LEU A 614 -8.23 -7.54 -9.65
C LEU A 614 -7.59 -8.87 -10.05
N ALA A 615 -8.03 -9.51 -11.15
CA ALA A 615 -7.42 -10.73 -11.66
C ALA A 615 -5.96 -10.52 -12.10
N ILE A 616 -5.66 -9.42 -12.81
CA ILE A 616 -4.28 -9.05 -13.21
C ILE A 616 -3.41 -8.79 -11.97
N GLN A 617 -3.93 -8.12 -10.94
CA GLN A 617 -3.22 -7.91 -9.67
C GLN A 617 -2.95 -9.23 -8.94
N ALA A 618 -3.91 -10.17 -8.95
CA ALA A 618 -3.73 -11.49 -8.35
C ALA A 618 -2.66 -12.32 -9.08
N ALA A 619 -2.72 -12.39 -10.42
CA ALA A 619 -1.69 -13.07 -11.22
C ALA A 619 -0.31 -12.44 -11.02
N THR A 620 -0.21 -11.11 -11.02
CA THR A 620 1.05 -10.39 -10.72
C THR A 620 1.59 -10.75 -9.33
N TYR A 621 0.72 -10.73 -8.31
CA TYR A 621 1.07 -11.10 -6.94
C TYR A 621 1.59 -12.55 -6.84
N PHE A 622 0.91 -13.52 -7.47
CA PHE A 622 1.36 -14.92 -7.45
C PHE A 622 2.69 -15.10 -8.20
N GLY A 623 2.88 -14.44 -9.35
CA GLY A 623 4.13 -14.51 -10.13
C GLY A 623 5.32 -13.89 -9.40
N GLU A 624 5.16 -12.71 -8.80
CA GLU A 624 6.19 -12.12 -7.94
C GLU A 624 6.52 -13.00 -6.74
N ARG A 625 5.50 -13.64 -6.14
CA ARG A 625 5.66 -14.50 -4.98
C ARG A 625 6.39 -15.79 -5.33
N LEU A 626 6.00 -16.44 -6.42
CA LEU A 626 6.67 -17.61 -7.00
C LEU A 626 8.15 -17.29 -7.28
N ALA A 627 8.45 -16.14 -7.90
CA ALA A 627 9.82 -15.68 -8.11
C ALA A 627 10.58 -15.42 -6.78
N GLY A 628 9.88 -15.11 -5.69
CA GLY A 628 10.43 -15.09 -4.32
C GLY A 628 10.77 -16.50 -3.81
N PHE A 629 9.81 -17.43 -3.85
CA PHE A 629 10.00 -18.81 -3.41
C PHE A 629 11.11 -19.53 -4.21
N ASN A 630 11.22 -19.30 -5.52
CA ASN A 630 12.27 -19.86 -6.36
C ASN A 630 13.67 -19.35 -5.97
N ARG A 631 13.81 -18.07 -5.59
CA ARG A 631 15.08 -17.51 -5.08
C ARG A 631 15.46 -18.13 -3.72
N THR A 632 14.53 -18.22 -2.78
CA THR A 632 14.78 -18.78 -1.45
C THR A 632 15.01 -20.29 -1.48
N GLY A 633 14.33 -21.03 -2.36
CA GLY A 633 14.59 -22.45 -2.60
C GLY A 633 16.01 -22.68 -3.15
N ALA A 634 16.42 -21.90 -4.16
CA ALA A 634 17.77 -21.96 -4.70
C ALA A 634 18.85 -21.55 -3.68
N GLN A 635 18.54 -20.63 -2.75
CA GLN A 635 19.43 -20.29 -1.63
C GLN A 635 19.50 -21.42 -0.57
N THR A 636 18.37 -22.06 -0.27
CA THR A 636 18.26 -23.20 0.65
C THR A 636 19.10 -24.39 0.16
N GLY A 637 18.99 -24.74 -1.12
CA GLY A 637 19.83 -25.78 -1.74
C GLY A 637 21.32 -25.49 -1.57
N ARG A 638 21.77 -24.30 -1.99
CA ARG A 638 23.17 -23.88 -1.83
C ARG A 638 23.65 -23.89 -0.37
N MET A 639 22.78 -23.58 0.60
CA MET A 639 23.16 -23.64 2.01
C MET A 639 23.31 -25.09 2.48
N SER A 640 22.40 -25.98 2.09
CA SER A 640 22.53 -27.43 2.31
C SER A 640 23.84 -27.96 1.73
N ASP A 641 24.16 -27.61 0.47
CA ASP A 641 25.39 -28.04 -0.22
C ASP A 641 26.66 -27.57 0.51
N VAL A 642 26.67 -26.30 0.97
CA VAL A 642 27.80 -25.71 1.71
C VAL A 642 27.97 -26.36 3.08
N VAL A 643 26.90 -26.59 3.85
CA VAL A 643 26.99 -27.24 5.16
C VAL A 643 27.36 -28.72 5.01
N GLN A 644 26.82 -29.44 4.02
CA GLN A 644 27.18 -30.81 3.71
C GLN A 644 28.66 -30.95 3.29
N THR A 645 29.15 -30.04 2.44
CA THR A 645 30.58 -29.95 2.07
C THR A 645 31.44 -29.59 3.29
N GLY A 646 30.95 -28.73 4.18
CA GLY A 646 31.59 -28.39 5.45
C GLY A 646 31.72 -29.59 6.38
N VAL A 647 30.67 -30.42 6.52
CA VAL A 647 30.72 -31.69 7.25
C VAL A 647 31.77 -32.61 6.66
N GLY A 648 31.77 -32.83 5.34
CA GLY A 648 32.71 -33.75 4.70
C GLY A 648 34.17 -33.36 4.94
N ASN A 649 34.51 -32.09 4.69
CA ASN A 649 35.85 -31.55 5.00
C ASN A 649 36.23 -31.67 6.50
N LEU A 650 35.24 -31.69 7.39
CA LEU A 650 35.45 -31.77 8.83
C LEU A 650 35.69 -33.22 9.30
N VAL A 651 34.96 -34.22 8.81
CA VAL A 651 35.00 -35.60 9.36
C VAL A 651 35.44 -36.70 8.40
N ASP A 652 35.49 -36.48 7.09
CA ASP A 652 35.80 -37.54 6.13
C ASP A 652 37.29 -37.91 6.13
N ALA A 653 37.58 -39.15 5.71
CA ALA A 653 38.93 -39.67 5.52
C ALA A 653 39.37 -39.54 4.05
N ASP A 654 40.58 -39.01 3.85
CA ASP A 654 41.31 -39.16 2.59
C ASP A 654 41.70 -40.64 2.43
N LEU A 655 40.86 -41.40 1.73
CA LEU A 655 41.02 -42.84 1.53
C LEU A 655 42.30 -43.22 0.78
N ALA A 656 42.80 -42.34 -0.10
CA ALA A 656 44.05 -42.58 -0.82
C ALA A 656 45.25 -42.46 0.15
N LYS A 657 45.24 -41.45 1.01
CA LYS A 657 46.27 -41.21 2.02
C LYS A 657 46.24 -42.19 3.18
N GLU A 658 45.06 -42.53 3.70
CA GLU A 658 44.94 -43.59 4.72
C GLU A 658 45.26 -44.96 4.11
N GLY A 659 44.92 -45.23 2.85
CA GLY A 659 45.33 -46.45 2.14
C GLY A 659 46.86 -46.60 2.03
N ALA A 660 47.56 -45.52 1.64
CA ALA A 660 49.02 -45.49 1.65
C ALA A 660 49.61 -45.61 3.07
N ARG A 661 48.94 -45.01 4.07
CA ARG A 661 49.33 -45.12 5.49
C ARG A 661 49.20 -46.55 6.01
N LEU A 662 48.10 -47.23 5.69
CA LEU A 662 47.83 -48.63 6.06
C LEU A 662 48.91 -49.56 5.52
N GLN A 663 49.30 -49.41 4.25
CA GLN A 663 50.41 -50.18 3.67
C GLN A 663 51.73 -49.95 4.42
N ALA A 664 52.07 -48.69 4.71
CA ALA A 664 53.27 -48.36 5.48
C ALA A 664 53.22 -48.92 6.92
N LEU A 665 52.05 -48.90 7.58
CA LEU A 665 51.85 -49.44 8.92
C LEU A 665 51.95 -50.97 8.96
N GLN A 666 51.42 -51.68 7.96
CA GLN A 666 51.61 -53.13 7.83
C GLN A 666 53.10 -53.51 7.67
N VAL A 667 53.88 -52.71 6.93
CA VAL A 667 55.34 -52.89 6.83
C VAL A 667 56.03 -52.59 8.16
N GLN A 668 55.66 -51.50 8.84
CA GLN A 668 56.20 -51.15 10.17
C GLN A 668 55.88 -52.21 11.23
N GLN A 669 54.68 -52.80 11.22
CA GLN A 669 54.29 -53.87 12.14
C GLN A 669 55.16 -55.12 11.95
N ARG A 670 55.43 -55.52 10.69
CA ARG A 670 56.35 -56.63 10.37
C ARG A 670 57.77 -56.36 10.86
N LEU A 671 58.29 -55.15 10.62
CA LEU A 671 59.62 -54.72 11.08
C LEU A 671 59.71 -54.61 12.61
N ALA A 672 58.64 -54.19 13.28
CA ALA A 672 58.56 -54.13 14.75
C ALA A 672 58.48 -55.53 15.39
N ALA A 673 57.80 -56.48 14.74
CA ALA A 673 57.81 -57.87 15.17
C ALA A 673 59.21 -58.50 15.02
N GLN A 674 59.91 -58.21 13.91
CA GLN A 674 61.30 -58.63 13.70
C GLN A 674 62.27 -57.97 14.69
N SER A 675 62.12 -56.68 15.01
CA SER A 675 62.97 -56.03 16.01
C SER A 675 62.70 -56.55 17.42
N LEU A 676 61.46 -56.96 17.74
CA LEU A 676 61.12 -57.62 19.00
C LEU A 676 61.73 -59.03 19.12
N THR A 677 61.76 -59.84 18.05
CA THR A 677 62.43 -61.15 18.10
C THR A 677 63.96 -61.00 18.24
N ILE A 678 64.58 -60.07 17.52
CA ILE A 678 66.01 -59.74 17.66
C ILE A 678 66.31 -59.23 19.08
N ALA A 679 65.49 -58.33 19.63
CA ALA A 679 65.67 -57.81 20.98
C ALA A 679 65.48 -58.89 22.07
N ASN A 680 64.60 -59.88 21.85
CA ASN A 680 64.45 -61.04 22.74
C ASN A 680 65.58 -62.07 22.61
N ALA A 681 66.28 -62.12 21.47
CA ALA A 681 67.51 -62.92 21.33
C ALA A 681 68.72 -62.26 22.03
N ALA A 682 68.68 -60.96 22.31
CA ALA A 682 69.83 -60.21 22.85
C ALA A 682 70.36 -60.71 24.22
N PRO A 683 69.54 -61.18 25.18
CA PRO A 683 70.06 -61.80 26.41
C PRO A 683 70.69 -63.19 26.17
N GLN A 684 70.31 -63.90 25.11
CA GLN A 684 70.71 -65.30 24.89
C GLN A 684 72.18 -65.42 24.47
N TRP A 685 72.68 -64.51 23.62
CA TRP A 685 74.11 -64.53 23.24
C TRP A 685 75.05 -64.10 24.38
N LEU A 686 74.56 -63.26 25.30
CA LEU A 686 75.27 -62.94 26.55
C LEU A 686 75.29 -64.14 27.50
N LEU A 687 74.19 -64.89 27.60
CA LEU A 687 74.12 -66.12 28.38
C LEU A 687 74.98 -67.26 27.79
N SER A 688 75.10 -67.37 26.46
CA SER A 688 76.00 -68.36 25.85
C SER A 688 77.48 -68.01 26.08
N LEU A 689 77.86 -66.73 26.09
CA LEU A 689 79.22 -66.30 26.46
C LEU A 689 79.55 -66.69 27.91
N TYR A 690 78.64 -66.42 28.87
CA TYR A 690 78.83 -66.80 30.27
C TYR A 690 78.81 -68.33 30.52
N ARG A 691 78.19 -69.12 29.65
CA ARG A 691 78.27 -70.60 29.68
C ARG A 691 79.53 -71.14 28.99
N GLY A 692 80.16 -70.36 28.11
CA GLY A 692 81.37 -70.76 27.38
C GLY A 692 82.68 -70.49 28.14
N SER A 693 82.69 -69.62 29.15
CA SER A 693 83.87 -69.26 29.95
C SER A 693 83.94 -70.01 31.29
N GLY A 694 83.52 -71.27 31.32
CA GLY A 694 83.36 -72.07 32.53
C GLY A 694 83.72 -73.56 32.36
N GLY A 695 84.65 -73.84 31.45
CA GLY A 695 85.26 -75.16 31.21
C GLY A 695 86.75 -75.00 30.94
#